data_AF-A0A7W1GRP9-F1
#
_entry.id   AF-A0A7W1GRP9-F1
#
_cell.length_a   1.000
_cell.length_b   1.000
_cell.length_c   1.000
_cell.angle_alpha   90.00
_cell.angle_beta   90.00
_cell.angle_gamma   90.00
#
_symmetry.space_group_name_H-M   'P 1'
#
loop_
_entity.id
_entity.type
_entity.pdbx_description
1 polymer ?
#
loop_
_entity_poly.entity_id
_entity_poly.type
_entity_poly.pdbx_seq_one_letter_code
_entity_poly.pdbx_strand_id
1 'polypeptide(L)'
;MVRYFRFVFFLMALTLPLLSFATTTNESHVKISLVSEEKTVQPGTPFWVALHVNIEDDWHVYWKNPGDAGMPLQLKWSLPEGFKADDLQWPFPEKFTLEDLVGFGYQNDVIFLTRITPPELLESGTELQLNGNVNWLVCSSETCQPGSAPVQLAVKIDSATPETDDKTAEIFKKARANMPKLKVQVKTIQKEGVLQLQFPTDSVKDSVTGVYFFPEEQNVIDSSVDPVMGINESKSNGYLVNLKGGEEIGVKIKNLKGVLVVHTEEKGTQAYDIDSPIQENSADGVLTYLDIEEENKVFSQTSIGNSSLVAKPQSFEGGLGLALLFAFMGGMLLNLMPCVLPVMSFKVMSFVKMAGQSRAMTIKHGLLFSFGVILSFWVLASVMLALRTYGQAVGWGFQLQEPLFVVILASLLFIFSLSLFGTFEWGLGMASWAGQTESDKLQKTSGNTASFFSGVMATAVATPCTGPFLGSAIGFAVTLPVFQSLLIFTVLGLGMCFPYLLLAAFPSFLRFLPKPGAWMETFKQLMGFLLLATVLWLLWVFSAQTNSTSLIFLLAGFLCFSIGAWLYGIGTTPMISKSKRLIAYAAVAIMAVAGCELILIPRATWYSDSTVSQNQPNDWAGWETFSPERVAQLEKAGTPYIIDFTAKWCLICQANHMVLTGADVGRQLDDAGVVRLKADWTKSDPVITEALSKYGRNSVPLYVFSSGDAKKEPVILPQVLTPDSILDHVKLLNSDVAINK
;
A
#
# COMPACT_ATOMS: atom_id res chain seq x y z
N MET A 1 -9.27 -52.08 15.24
CA MET A 1 -8.25 -51.39 14.43
C MET A 1 -8.72 -51.13 12.99
N VAL A 2 -9.24 -52.13 12.26
CA VAL A 2 -9.73 -52.01 10.87
C VAL A 2 -10.89 -51.00 10.67
N ARG A 3 -11.83 -50.90 11.62
CA ARG A 3 -12.91 -49.88 11.58
C ARG A 3 -12.41 -48.45 11.80
N TYR A 4 -11.29 -48.27 12.50
CA TYR A 4 -10.68 -46.97 12.78
C TYR A 4 -9.92 -46.44 11.56
N PHE A 5 -9.20 -47.34 10.88
CA PHE A 5 -8.50 -47.03 9.64
C PHE A 5 -9.45 -46.63 8.51
N ARG A 6 -10.58 -47.36 8.35
CA ARG A 6 -11.60 -47.02 7.34
C ARG A 6 -12.26 -45.66 7.58
N PHE A 7 -12.42 -45.26 8.84
CA PHE A 7 -13.01 -43.97 9.21
C PHE A 7 -12.05 -42.80 8.98
N VAL A 8 -10.76 -42.97 9.33
CA VAL A 8 -9.71 -41.98 9.03
C VAL A 8 -9.51 -41.83 7.52
N PHE A 9 -9.54 -42.93 6.77
CA PHE A 9 -9.42 -42.89 5.30
C PHE A 9 -10.62 -42.20 4.62
N PHE A 10 -11.83 -42.36 5.18
CA PHE A 10 -13.03 -41.68 4.68
C PHE A 10 -13.02 -40.17 5.01
N LEU A 11 -12.48 -39.77 6.16
CA LEU A 11 -12.26 -38.37 6.51
C LEU A 11 -11.18 -37.71 5.63
N MET A 12 -10.11 -38.44 5.31
CA MET A 12 -9.03 -37.97 4.43
C MET A 12 -9.47 -37.86 2.95
N ALA A 13 -10.42 -38.71 2.54
CA ALA A 13 -11.01 -38.67 1.20
C ALA A 13 -12.02 -37.52 1.01
N LEU A 14 -12.64 -37.02 2.08
CA LEU A 14 -13.54 -35.85 2.02
C LEU A 14 -12.81 -34.49 2.10
N THR A 15 -11.49 -34.48 2.35
CA THR A 15 -10.66 -33.26 2.44
C THR A 15 -9.88 -32.91 1.15
N LEU A 16 -10.11 -33.62 0.05
CA LEU A 16 -9.56 -33.29 -1.27
C LEU A 16 -10.71 -32.80 -2.16
N PRO A 17 -10.82 -31.46 -2.38
CA PRO A 17 -9.98 -30.83 -3.41
C PRO A 17 -9.57 -29.38 -3.08
N LEU A 18 -8.28 -29.14 -2.84
CA LEU A 18 -7.66 -27.81 -3.00
C LEU A 18 -6.26 -27.96 -3.58
N LEU A 19 -6.19 -28.22 -4.89
CA LEU A 19 -5.05 -27.89 -5.74
C LEU A 19 -5.59 -27.56 -7.13
N SER A 20 -6.26 -26.42 -7.23
CA SER A 20 -6.43 -25.71 -8.49
C SER A 20 -6.10 -24.25 -8.21
N PHE A 21 -4.80 -23.98 -8.09
CA PHE A 21 -4.27 -22.66 -8.39
C PHE A 21 -4.38 -22.52 -9.92
N ALA A 22 -5.48 -21.94 -10.39
CA ALA A 22 -5.51 -21.40 -11.73
C ALA A 22 -4.58 -20.17 -11.73
N THR A 23 -3.58 -20.20 -12.61
CA THR A 23 -2.74 -19.06 -12.93
C THR A 23 -3.60 -17.96 -13.53
N THR A 24 -3.79 -16.87 -12.81
CA THR A 24 -4.35 -15.63 -13.35
C THR A 24 -3.34 -15.09 -14.37
N THR A 25 -3.66 -15.17 -15.66
CA THR A 25 -2.96 -14.38 -16.68
C THR A 25 -3.44 -12.94 -16.51
N ASN A 26 -2.68 -12.14 -15.77
CA ASN A 26 -2.86 -10.69 -15.78
C ASN A 26 -2.64 -10.20 -17.22
N GLU A 27 -3.59 -9.46 -17.78
CA GLU A 27 -3.33 -8.69 -18.99
C GLU A 27 -2.14 -7.76 -18.71
N SER A 28 -1.11 -7.83 -19.57
CA SER A 28 0.12 -7.08 -19.41
C SER A 28 0.00 -5.74 -20.13
N HIS A 29 0.10 -4.63 -19.40
CA HIS A 29 0.15 -3.24 -19.91
C HIS A 29 1.38 -2.94 -20.79
N VAL A 30 2.25 -3.94 -21.00
CA VAL A 30 3.44 -3.84 -21.84
C VAL A 30 3.46 -4.98 -22.84
N LYS A 31 3.65 -4.63 -24.12
CA LYS A 31 3.86 -5.58 -25.22
C LYS A 31 5.31 -5.50 -25.66
N ILE A 32 5.98 -6.65 -25.69
CA ILE A 32 7.41 -6.75 -26.01
C ILE A 32 7.60 -7.63 -27.24
N SER A 33 8.44 -7.18 -28.17
CA SER A 33 8.83 -7.97 -29.34
C SER A 33 10.33 -7.81 -29.65
N LEU A 34 10.92 -8.84 -30.26
CA LEU A 34 12.28 -8.79 -30.78
C LEU A 34 12.24 -8.65 -32.30
N VAL A 35 13.13 -7.82 -32.84
CA VAL A 35 13.20 -7.52 -34.27
C VAL A 35 14.67 -7.50 -34.73
N SER A 36 14.96 -8.08 -35.89
CA SER A 36 16.28 -8.04 -36.54
C SER A 36 16.37 -6.86 -37.53
N GLU A 37 17.53 -6.21 -37.63
CA GLU A 37 17.80 -5.20 -38.68
C GLU A 37 17.98 -5.85 -40.06
N GLU A 38 18.59 -7.03 -40.08
CA GLU A 38 18.93 -7.78 -41.28
C GLU A 38 17.90 -8.88 -41.57
N LYS A 39 17.60 -9.14 -42.84
CA LYS A 39 16.74 -10.27 -43.27
C LYS A 39 17.40 -11.63 -43.08
N THR A 40 18.73 -11.67 -43.23
CA THR A 40 19.56 -12.86 -43.12
C THR A 40 20.76 -12.56 -42.23
N VAL A 41 21.21 -13.57 -41.48
CA VAL A 41 22.38 -13.45 -40.59
C VAL A 41 23.55 -14.20 -41.20
N GLN A 42 24.66 -13.50 -41.39
CA GLN A 42 25.90 -14.08 -41.89
C GLN A 42 26.73 -14.67 -40.74
N PRO A 43 27.25 -15.91 -40.86
CA PRO A 43 28.13 -16.49 -39.85
C PRO A 43 29.34 -15.61 -39.55
N GLY A 44 29.72 -15.52 -38.27
CA GLY A 44 30.85 -14.71 -37.78
C GLY A 44 30.67 -13.18 -37.83
N THR A 45 29.59 -12.65 -38.41
CA THR A 45 29.37 -11.20 -38.53
C THR A 45 28.33 -10.72 -37.52
N PRO A 46 28.66 -9.74 -36.64
CA PRO A 46 27.70 -9.23 -35.67
C PRO A 46 26.57 -8.46 -36.35
N PHE A 47 25.35 -8.64 -35.88
CA PHE A 47 24.15 -7.96 -36.38
C PHE A 47 23.37 -7.34 -35.22
N TRP A 48 22.51 -6.37 -35.53
CA TRP A 48 21.71 -5.66 -34.53
C TRP A 48 20.34 -6.31 -34.35
N VAL A 49 19.95 -6.42 -33.07
CA VAL A 49 18.61 -6.83 -32.64
C VAL A 49 18.02 -5.72 -31.79
N ALA A 50 16.77 -5.38 -32.07
CA ALA A 50 15.98 -4.42 -31.32
C ALA A 50 15.00 -5.14 -30.40
N LEU A 51 14.98 -4.74 -29.13
CA LEU A 51 13.90 -5.04 -28.19
C LEU A 51 12.91 -3.88 -28.21
N HIS A 52 11.78 -4.10 -28.86
CA HIS A 52 10.71 -3.10 -28.99
C HIS A 52 9.70 -3.30 -27.86
N VAL A 53 9.59 -2.31 -27.00
CA VAL A 53 8.70 -2.29 -25.83
C VAL A 53 7.64 -1.22 -26.06
N ASN A 54 6.42 -1.67 -26.28
CA ASN A 54 5.25 -0.82 -26.41
C ASN A 54 4.51 -0.81 -25.07
N ILE A 55 4.29 0.38 -24.53
CA ILE A 55 3.78 0.63 -23.19
C ILE A 55 2.43 1.31 -23.36
N GLU A 56 1.42 0.82 -22.65
CA GLU A 56 0.09 1.45 -22.64
C GLU A 56 0.16 2.88 -22.09
N ASP A 57 -0.77 3.73 -22.54
CA ASP A 57 -0.86 5.13 -22.09
C ASP A 57 -0.96 5.19 -20.55
N ASP A 58 -0.36 6.21 -19.93
CA ASP A 58 -0.25 6.41 -18.47
C ASP A 58 0.62 5.40 -17.71
N TRP A 59 1.26 4.45 -18.40
CA TRP A 59 2.25 3.54 -17.82
C TRP A 59 3.68 3.87 -18.26
N HIS A 60 4.66 3.51 -17.43
CA HIS A 60 6.08 3.67 -17.70
C HIS A 60 6.90 2.46 -17.26
N VAL A 61 8.06 2.28 -17.91
CA VAL A 61 9.10 1.29 -17.53
C VAL A 61 10.40 2.02 -17.21
N TYR A 62 11.21 1.44 -16.33
CA TYR A 62 12.39 2.13 -15.81
C TYR A 62 13.65 2.02 -16.69
N TRP A 63 14.48 3.04 -16.59
CA TRP A 63 15.83 3.09 -17.15
C TRP A 63 16.82 2.22 -16.34
N LYS A 64 18.06 2.07 -16.83
CA LYS A 64 19.13 1.32 -16.15
C LYS A 64 19.35 1.78 -14.70
N ASN A 65 19.24 3.09 -14.45
CA ASN A 65 19.05 3.65 -13.12
C ASN A 65 17.57 4.04 -12.99
N PRO A 66 16.78 3.36 -12.13
CA PRO A 66 15.36 3.66 -11.99
C PRO A 66 15.08 4.97 -11.24
N GLY A 67 16.07 5.60 -10.60
CA GLY A 67 15.87 6.72 -9.68
C GLY A 67 15.67 6.26 -8.24
N ASP A 68 14.84 6.99 -7.48
CA ASP A 68 14.62 6.76 -6.04
C ASP A 68 13.86 5.46 -5.74
N ALA A 69 13.00 5.03 -6.66
CA ALA A 69 12.24 3.79 -6.57
C ALA A 69 12.01 3.19 -7.97
N GLY A 70 12.11 1.87 -8.08
CA GLY A 70 11.83 1.14 -9.33
C GLY A 70 12.77 -0.04 -9.58
N MET A 71 12.61 -0.69 -10.73
CA MET A 71 13.47 -1.80 -11.15
C MET A 71 13.75 -1.72 -12.66
N PRO A 72 15.03 -1.75 -13.09
CA PRO A 72 15.38 -1.67 -14.49
C PRO A 72 14.91 -2.91 -15.27
N LEU A 73 14.64 -2.73 -16.57
CA LEU A 73 14.37 -3.82 -17.48
C LEU A 73 15.59 -4.75 -17.60
N GLN A 74 15.37 -6.06 -17.47
CA GLN A 74 16.40 -7.09 -17.59
C GLN A 74 16.07 -8.07 -18.71
N LEU A 75 16.97 -8.22 -19.67
CA LEU A 75 16.88 -9.21 -20.74
C LEU A 75 17.87 -10.36 -20.47
N LYS A 76 17.35 -11.55 -20.20
CA LYS A 76 18.15 -12.77 -20.04
C LYS A 76 18.07 -13.63 -21.28
N TRP A 77 19.17 -13.71 -22.00
CA TRP A 77 19.28 -14.50 -23.23
C TRP A 77 19.42 -16.01 -22.95
N SER A 78 18.73 -16.81 -23.77
CA SER A 78 18.87 -18.27 -23.86
C SER A 78 19.23 -18.62 -25.31
N LEU A 79 20.43 -18.19 -25.72
CA LEU A 79 20.90 -18.30 -27.10
C LEU A 79 21.38 -19.72 -27.44
N PRO A 80 21.33 -20.13 -28.72
CA PRO A 80 21.95 -21.35 -29.22
C PRO A 80 23.47 -21.36 -28.98
N GLU A 81 24.06 -22.56 -28.99
CA GLU A 81 25.49 -22.74 -28.73
C GLU A 81 26.36 -21.91 -29.70
N GLY A 82 27.33 -21.17 -29.14
CA GLY A 82 28.27 -20.34 -29.91
C GLY A 82 27.85 -18.89 -30.15
N PHE A 83 26.58 -18.51 -29.91
CA PHE A 83 26.12 -17.12 -30.00
C PHE A 83 26.51 -16.30 -28.76
N LYS A 84 26.87 -15.03 -28.97
CA LYS A 84 27.16 -14.06 -27.90
C LYS A 84 26.33 -12.79 -28.09
N ALA A 85 25.76 -12.27 -27.01
CA ALA A 85 25.04 -11.00 -27.01
C ALA A 85 25.80 -9.94 -26.20
N ASP A 86 25.89 -8.73 -26.75
CA ASP A 86 26.40 -7.54 -26.08
C ASP A 86 25.37 -6.96 -25.10
N ASP A 87 25.83 -6.10 -24.18
CA ASP A 87 24.96 -5.37 -23.28
C ASP A 87 23.94 -4.49 -24.02
N LEU A 88 22.78 -4.35 -23.40
CA LEU A 88 21.68 -3.54 -23.91
C LEU A 88 22.10 -2.06 -24.00
N GLN A 89 21.93 -1.46 -25.18
CA GLN A 89 22.14 -0.03 -25.41
C GLN A 89 20.85 0.71 -25.03
N TRP A 90 20.99 1.71 -24.17
CA TRP A 90 19.87 2.43 -23.57
C TRP A 90 19.68 3.79 -24.26
N PRO A 91 18.48 4.09 -24.79
CA PRO A 91 18.12 5.44 -25.20
C PRO A 91 18.18 6.42 -24.02
N PHE A 92 18.21 7.73 -24.28
CA PHE A 92 18.12 8.72 -23.20
C PHE A 92 16.76 8.60 -22.49
N PRO A 93 16.72 8.67 -21.15
CA PRO A 93 15.49 8.51 -20.37
C PRO A 93 14.71 9.82 -20.23
N GLU A 94 13.51 9.69 -19.69
CA GLU A 94 12.66 10.79 -19.21
C GLU A 94 12.59 10.78 -17.68
N LYS A 95 12.32 11.96 -17.08
CA LYS A 95 12.13 12.14 -15.64
C LYS A 95 10.65 11.97 -15.31
N PHE A 96 10.35 11.12 -14.33
CA PHE A 96 9.03 11.00 -13.72
C PHE A 96 9.11 11.48 -12.28
N THR A 97 8.08 12.21 -11.84
CA THR A 97 7.97 12.65 -10.44
C THR A 97 6.67 12.09 -9.88
N LEU A 98 6.79 11.25 -8.86
CA LEU A 98 5.69 10.67 -8.09
C LEU A 98 5.80 11.20 -6.67
N GLU A 99 4.97 12.18 -6.32
CA GLU A 99 5.08 12.91 -5.06
C GLU A 99 6.47 13.58 -4.90
N ASP A 100 7.29 13.08 -3.97
CA ASP A 100 8.67 13.54 -3.69
C ASP A 100 9.75 12.61 -4.28
N LEU A 101 9.35 11.51 -4.95
CA LEU A 101 10.26 10.53 -5.53
C LEU A 101 10.48 10.81 -7.02
N VAL A 102 11.75 10.79 -7.43
CA VAL A 102 12.15 10.98 -8.82
C VAL A 102 12.53 9.64 -9.44
N GLY A 103 11.79 9.26 -10.47
CA GLY A 103 12.04 8.07 -11.28
C GLY A 103 12.61 8.42 -12.65
N PHE A 104 13.36 7.50 -13.25
CA PHE A 104 13.85 7.63 -14.63
C PHE A 104 13.40 6.46 -15.48
N GLY A 105 12.91 6.73 -16.69
CA GLY A 105 12.47 5.67 -17.58
C GLY A 105 11.83 6.15 -18.88
N TYR A 106 10.83 5.42 -19.35
CA TYR A 106 10.22 5.60 -20.67
C TYR A 106 8.71 5.42 -20.63
N GLN A 107 7.98 6.21 -21.43
CA GLN A 107 6.53 6.11 -21.67
C GLN A 107 6.24 5.83 -23.15
N ASN A 108 5.04 5.29 -23.43
CA ASN A 108 4.50 4.98 -24.76
C ASN A 108 5.27 3.92 -25.57
N ASP A 109 6.52 4.21 -25.93
CA ASP A 109 7.29 3.41 -26.89
C ASP A 109 8.79 3.57 -26.66
N VAL A 110 9.49 2.47 -26.39
CA VAL A 110 10.95 2.47 -26.27
C VAL A 110 11.57 1.29 -27.01
N ILE A 111 12.69 1.55 -27.67
CA ILE A 111 13.42 0.56 -28.46
C ILE A 111 14.84 0.48 -27.92
N PHE A 112 15.21 -0.68 -27.40
CA PHE A 112 16.56 -0.96 -26.95
C PHE A 112 17.32 -1.73 -28.03
N LEU A 113 18.62 -1.45 -28.18
CA LEU A 113 19.45 -2.13 -29.18
C LEU A 113 20.47 -3.05 -28.51
N THR A 114 20.73 -4.20 -29.08
CA THR A 114 21.84 -5.08 -28.67
C THR A 114 22.46 -5.72 -29.91
N ARG A 115 23.75 -6.00 -29.86
CA ARG A 115 24.45 -6.74 -30.92
C ARG A 115 24.53 -8.20 -30.55
N ILE A 116 24.23 -9.06 -31.53
CA ILE A 116 24.41 -10.49 -31.40
C ILE A 116 25.49 -10.93 -32.39
N THR A 117 26.48 -11.65 -31.88
CA THR A 117 27.58 -12.22 -32.66
C THR A 117 27.34 -13.72 -32.86
N PRO A 118 27.07 -14.18 -34.08
CA PRO A 118 26.95 -15.60 -34.40
C PRO A 118 28.32 -16.28 -34.48
N PRO A 119 28.40 -17.61 -34.27
CA PRO A 119 29.65 -18.36 -34.48
C PRO A 119 30.05 -18.39 -35.96
N GLU A 120 31.33 -18.64 -36.24
CA GLU A 120 31.91 -18.68 -37.60
C GLU A 120 31.42 -19.89 -38.42
N LEU A 121 31.01 -20.97 -37.75
CA LEU A 121 30.57 -22.22 -38.36
C LEU A 121 29.06 -22.40 -38.14
N LEU A 122 28.26 -22.08 -39.17
CA LEU A 122 26.82 -22.33 -39.21
C LEU A 122 26.42 -22.84 -40.61
N GLU A 123 25.46 -23.77 -40.67
CA GLU A 123 24.95 -24.31 -41.93
C GLU A 123 24.01 -23.29 -42.60
N SER A 124 24.34 -22.90 -43.83
CA SER A 124 23.52 -21.97 -44.63
C SER A 124 22.16 -22.59 -44.99
N GLY A 125 21.10 -21.78 -44.95
CA GLY A 125 19.72 -22.21 -45.19
C GLY A 125 18.98 -22.74 -43.96
N THR A 126 19.61 -22.74 -42.79
CA THR A 126 18.97 -23.10 -41.52
C THR A 126 18.25 -21.89 -40.89
N GLU A 127 17.12 -22.15 -40.25
CA GLU A 127 16.38 -21.15 -39.46
C GLU A 127 16.61 -21.45 -37.98
N LEU A 128 17.16 -20.47 -37.25
CA LEU A 128 17.49 -20.58 -35.84
C LEU A 128 16.61 -19.65 -35.02
N GLN A 129 16.20 -20.10 -33.84
CA GLN A 129 15.43 -19.29 -32.90
C GLN A 129 16.33 -18.73 -31.79
N LEU A 130 16.32 -17.41 -31.65
CA LEU A 130 16.95 -16.70 -30.55
C LEU A 130 15.89 -16.45 -29.48
N ASN A 131 16.09 -17.07 -28.31
CA ASN A 131 15.14 -17.01 -27.20
C ASN A 131 15.70 -16.13 -26.09
N GLY A 132 14.82 -15.38 -25.42
CA GLY A 132 15.15 -14.61 -24.23
C GLY A 132 13.94 -14.51 -23.30
N ASN A 133 14.20 -14.15 -22.05
CA ASN A 133 13.17 -13.77 -21.11
C ASN A 133 13.41 -12.34 -20.64
N VAL A 134 12.39 -11.49 -20.78
CA VAL A 134 12.44 -10.10 -20.35
C VAL A 134 11.67 -9.97 -19.05
N ASN A 135 12.29 -9.36 -18.06
CA ASN A 135 11.66 -8.99 -16.80
C ASN A 135 11.67 -7.47 -16.68
N TRP A 136 10.56 -6.89 -16.24
CA TRP A 136 10.46 -5.45 -16.03
C TRP A 136 9.51 -5.15 -14.88
N LEU A 137 9.56 -3.92 -14.40
CA LEU A 137 8.53 -3.35 -13.55
C LEU A 137 7.84 -2.27 -14.37
N VAL A 138 6.53 -2.41 -14.58
CA VAL A 138 5.71 -1.38 -15.20
C VAL A 138 4.92 -0.69 -14.10
N CYS A 139 4.96 0.64 -14.09
CA CYS A 139 4.25 1.43 -13.09
C CYS A 139 3.35 2.45 -13.78
N SER A 140 2.20 2.72 -13.16
CA SER A 140 1.40 3.91 -13.40
C SER A 140 1.66 4.91 -12.27
N SER A 141 0.90 6.01 -12.24
CA SER A 141 0.86 6.93 -11.10
C SER A 141 0.34 6.28 -9.80
N GLU A 142 -0.32 5.11 -9.88
CA GLU A 142 -1.07 4.50 -8.78
C GLU A 142 -0.52 3.15 -8.31
N THR A 143 0.06 2.36 -9.23
CA THR A 143 0.46 0.99 -8.95
C THR A 143 1.67 0.57 -9.77
N CYS A 144 2.44 -0.37 -9.24
CA CYS A 144 3.57 -0.99 -9.89
C CYS A 144 3.35 -2.50 -9.99
N GLN A 145 3.36 -3.01 -11.22
CA GLN A 145 3.20 -4.43 -11.50
C GLN A 145 4.49 -5.01 -12.09
N PRO A 146 5.08 -6.06 -11.48
CA PRO A 146 6.16 -6.79 -12.13
C PRO A 146 5.62 -7.58 -13.33
N GLY A 147 6.31 -7.47 -14.46
CA GLY A 147 6.01 -8.19 -15.71
C GLY A 147 7.15 -9.12 -16.12
N SER A 148 6.79 -10.22 -16.77
CA SER A 148 7.75 -11.14 -17.38
C SER A 148 7.15 -11.71 -18.67
N ALA A 149 7.92 -11.71 -19.75
CA ALA A 149 7.50 -12.26 -21.03
C ALA A 149 8.66 -12.96 -21.75
N PRO A 150 8.42 -14.17 -22.28
CA PRO A 150 9.35 -14.81 -23.18
C PRO A 150 9.31 -14.07 -24.53
N VAL A 151 10.49 -13.84 -25.11
CA VAL A 151 10.65 -13.25 -26.43
C VAL A 151 11.42 -14.21 -27.33
N GLN A 152 11.02 -14.27 -28.59
CA GLN A 152 11.59 -15.18 -29.58
C GLN A 152 11.76 -14.45 -30.90
N LEU A 153 12.89 -14.68 -31.57
CA LEU A 153 13.20 -14.14 -32.89
C LEU A 153 13.72 -15.27 -33.78
N ALA A 154 13.05 -15.51 -34.91
CA ALA A 154 13.53 -16.42 -35.93
C ALA A 154 14.49 -15.68 -36.86
N VAL A 155 15.70 -16.21 -37.02
CA VAL A 155 16.72 -15.69 -37.94
C VAL A 155 17.10 -16.75 -38.97
N LYS A 156 17.19 -16.35 -40.23
CA LYS A 156 17.64 -17.23 -41.32
C LYS A 156 19.13 -17.04 -41.56
N ILE A 157 19.87 -18.13 -41.60
CA ILE A 157 21.31 -18.09 -41.85
C ILE A 157 21.56 -18.16 -43.36
N ASP A 158 22.29 -17.19 -43.88
CA ASP A 158 22.76 -17.19 -45.27
C ASP A 158 24.24 -16.79 -45.31
N SER A 159 24.99 -17.33 -46.27
CA SER A 159 26.38 -16.98 -46.52
C SER A 159 26.53 -15.72 -47.38
N ALA A 160 25.44 -15.25 -48.00
CA ALA A 160 25.39 -13.99 -48.73
C ALA A 160 25.51 -12.77 -47.79
N THR A 161 25.89 -11.62 -48.35
CA THR A 161 25.97 -10.36 -47.60
C THR A 161 24.58 -10.01 -47.06
N PRO A 162 24.43 -9.73 -45.76
CA PRO A 162 23.15 -9.37 -45.16
C PRO A 162 22.50 -8.16 -45.86
N GLU A 163 21.21 -8.28 -46.17
CA GLU A 163 20.40 -7.16 -46.63
C GLU A 163 19.49 -6.67 -45.49
N THR A 164 19.47 -5.36 -45.28
CA THR A 164 18.59 -4.71 -44.31
C THR A 164 17.12 -4.92 -44.68
N ASP A 165 16.29 -5.20 -43.68
CA ASP A 165 14.85 -5.30 -43.89
C ASP A 165 14.20 -3.91 -43.91
N ASP A 166 13.67 -3.51 -45.08
CA ASP A 166 12.98 -2.24 -45.27
C ASP A 166 11.82 -2.04 -44.27
N LYS A 167 11.21 -3.12 -43.78
CA LYS A 167 10.12 -3.07 -42.78
C LYS A 167 10.61 -2.68 -41.39
N THR A 168 11.84 -3.07 -41.02
CA THR A 168 12.38 -2.85 -39.67
C THR A 168 13.38 -1.69 -39.65
N ALA A 169 13.88 -1.26 -40.81
CA ALA A 169 14.83 -0.15 -40.96
C ALA A 169 14.38 1.14 -40.24
N GLU A 170 13.09 1.49 -40.30
CA GLU A 170 12.57 2.69 -39.61
C GLU A 170 12.61 2.55 -38.07
N ILE A 171 12.43 1.33 -37.52
CA ILE A 171 12.54 1.06 -36.07
C ILE A 171 13.99 1.32 -35.62
N PHE A 172 14.98 0.79 -36.35
CA PHE A 172 16.40 0.99 -36.02
C PHE A 172 16.84 2.44 -36.20
N LYS A 173 16.32 3.13 -37.21
CA LYS A 173 16.57 4.57 -37.41
C LYS A 173 16.01 5.41 -36.26
N LYS A 174 14.78 5.12 -35.80
CA LYS A 174 14.18 5.76 -34.62
C LYS A 174 14.99 5.48 -33.35
N ALA A 175 15.40 4.22 -33.14
CA ALA A 175 16.20 3.82 -32.00
C ALA A 175 17.55 4.55 -31.94
N ARG A 176 18.27 4.62 -33.08
CA ARG A 176 19.58 5.31 -33.16
C ARG A 176 19.45 6.83 -33.00
N ALA A 177 18.31 7.43 -33.40
CA ALA A 177 18.07 8.85 -33.19
C ALA A 177 17.96 9.23 -31.70
N ASN A 178 17.47 8.31 -30.87
CA ASN A 178 17.30 8.50 -29.42
C ASN A 178 18.50 8.01 -28.59
N MET A 179 19.60 7.60 -29.23
CA MET A 179 20.82 7.20 -28.52
C MET A 179 21.65 8.42 -28.11
N PRO A 180 22.19 8.43 -26.87
CA PRO A 180 23.15 9.45 -26.47
C PRO A 180 24.40 9.48 -27.36
N LYS A 181 24.93 10.68 -27.62
CA LYS A 181 26.13 10.85 -28.45
C LYS A 181 27.40 10.82 -27.59
N LEU A 182 28.34 9.93 -27.95
CA LEU A 182 29.59 9.63 -27.22
C LEU A 182 30.73 10.69 -27.29
N LYS A 183 30.48 11.94 -27.69
CA LYS A 183 31.58 12.87 -28.11
C LYS A 183 31.60 14.25 -27.43
N VAL A 184 31.32 14.35 -26.14
CA VAL A 184 31.50 15.64 -25.43
C VAL A 184 32.48 15.49 -24.27
N GLN A 185 33.59 16.21 -24.32
CA GLN A 185 34.47 16.37 -23.18
C GLN A 185 33.86 17.41 -22.24
N VAL A 186 33.31 16.93 -21.12
CA VAL A 186 32.76 17.78 -20.06
C VAL A 186 33.74 17.81 -18.90
N LYS A 187 33.95 18.97 -18.30
CA LYS A 187 34.73 19.10 -17.07
C LYS A 187 33.78 19.19 -15.87
N THR A 188 33.92 18.29 -14.91
CA THR A 188 33.12 18.29 -13.68
C THR A 188 33.93 18.83 -12.51
N ILE A 189 33.41 19.87 -11.84
CA ILE A 189 34.04 20.50 -10.68
C ILE A 189 33.11 20.37 -9.48
N GLN A 190 33.64 20.02 -8.31
CA GLN A 190 32.89 19.96 -7.06
C GLN A 190 33.29 21.09 -6.09
N LYS A 191 32.31 21.75 -5.48
CA LYS A 191 32.49 22.70 -4.36
C LYS A 191 31.27 22.69 -3.44
N GLU A 192 31.48 22.58 -2.13
CA GLU A 192 30.43 22.73 -1.09
C GLU A 192 29.13 21.93 -1.34
N GLY A 193 29.25 20.71 -1.88
CA GLY A 193 28.09 19.86 -2.17
C GLY A 193 27.37 20.16 -3.50
N VAL A 194 27.91 21.06 -4.33
CA VAL A 194 27.43 21.32 -5.70
C VAL A 194 28.42 20.74 -6.71
N LEU A 195 27.89 20.09 -7.74
CA LEU A 195 28.63 19.60 -8.91
C LEU A 195 28.35 20.52 -10.10
N GLN A 196 29.37 21.21 -10.59
CA GLN A 196 29.29 22.05 -11.78
C GLN A 196 29.87 21.29 -12.99
N LEU A 197 29.01 21.06 -13.99
CA LEU A 197 29.37 20.56 -15.30
C LEU A 197 29.67 21.74 -16.23
N GLN A 198 30.87 21.78 -16.80
CA GLN A 198 31.26 22.77 -17.81
C GLN A 198 31.33 22.10 -19.16
N PHE A 199 30.42 22.45 -20.08
CA PHE A 199 30.43 21.91 -21.43
C PHE A 199 30.61 23.01 -22.50
N PRO A 200 31.40 22.76 -23.57
CA PRO A 200 31.71 23.78 -24.56
C PRO A 200 30.48 24.16 -25.41
N THR A 201 30.26 25.46 -25.64
CA THR A 201 29.19 25.95 -26.55
C THR A 201 29.33 25.43 -27.98
N ASP A 202 30.55 25.12 -28.43
CA ASP A 202 30.77 24.52 -29.76
C ASP A 202 30.02 23.19 -29.97
N SER A 203 29.63 22.53 -28.87
CA SER A 203 28.89 21.26 -28.89
C SER A 203 27.37 21.45 -29.10
N VAL A 204 26.83 22.64 -28.81
CA VAL A 204 25.41 22.99 -28.94
C VAL A 204 25.29 24.37 -29.59
N LYS A 205 25.11 24.39 -30.92
CA LYS A 205 25.08 25.62 -31.74
C LYS A 205 23.82 26.49 -31.54
N ASP A 206 22.79 25.94 -30.90
CA ASP A 206 21.45 26.54 -30.84
C ASP A 206 21.18 27.04 -29.40
N SER A 207 20.22 27.96 -29.25
CA SER A 207 19.73 28.45 -27.95
C SER A 207 19.18 27.29 -27.11
N VAL A 208 19.73 27.11 -25.92
CA VAL A 208 19.32 26.05 -24.98
C VAL A 208 18.17 26.54 -24.12
N THR A 209 17.07 25.78 -24.09
CA THR A 209 15.85 26.10 -23.34
C THR A 209 15.72 25.33 -22.03
N GLY A 210 16.38 24.18 -21.91
CA GLY A 210 16.35 23.35 -20.70
C GLY A 210 17.44 22.29 -20.73
N VAL A 211 17.91 21.89 -19.56
CA VAL A 211 18.89 20.81 -19.38
C VAL A 211 18.48 19.93 -18.22
N TYR A 212 18.67 18.63 -18.37
CA TYR A 212 18.56 17.67 -17.28
C TYR A 212 19.72 16.67 -17.33
N PHE A 213 20.19 16.24 -16.16
CA PHE A 213 21.26 15.25 -16.05
C PHE A 213 20.72 13.99 -15.38
N PHE A 214 20.84 12.84 -16.06
CA PHE A 214 20.41 11.53 -15.58
C PHE A 214 21.63 10.74 -15.12
N PRO A 215 21.85 10.55 -13.81
CA PRO A 215 23.02 9.84 -13.29
C PRO A 215 22.89 8.34 -13.57
N GLU A 216 23.99 7.69 -13.97
CA GLU A 216 24.01 6.24 -14.18
C GLU A 216 24.05 5.45 -12.86
N GLU A 217 24.62 6.05 -11.82
CA GLU A 217 24.69 5.49 -10.46
C GLU A 217 23.63 6.17 -9.56
N GLN A 218 23.15 5.44 -8.55
CA GLN A 218 22.20 5.97 -7.57
C GLN A 218 22.90 6.88 -6.54
N ASN A 219 22.16 7.85 -5.98
CA ASN A 219 22.59 8.77 -4.92
C ASN A 219 23.80 9.67 -5.25
N VAL A 220 24.18 9.82 -6.52
CA VAL A 220 25.27 10.73 -6.94
C VAL A 220 24.83 12.17 -6.92
N ILE A 221 23.60 12.44 -7.37
CA ILE A 221 23.00 13.77 -7.36
C ILE A 221 21.64 13.72 -6.69
N ASP A 222 21.26 14.80 -6.03
CA ASP A 222 19.91 14.99 -5.53
C ASP A 222 18.99 15.35 -6.70
N SER A 223 18.29 14.33 -7.22
CA SER A 223 17.47 14.45 -8.43
C SER A 223 16.15 15.16 -8.18
N SER A 224 15.80 15.44 -6.91
CA SER A 224 14.64 16.26 -6.53
C SER A 224 14.84 17.75 -6.82
N VAL A 225 16.11 18.19 -6.96
CA VAL A 225 16.46 19.58 -7.23
C VAL A 225 16.82 19.74 -8.70
N ASP A 226 16.04 20.54 -9.42
CA ASP A 226 16.30 20.78 -10.84
C ASP A 226 17.63 21.54 -11.06
N PRO A 227 18.35 21.20 -12.14
CA PRO A 227 19.66 21.76 -12.41
C PRO A 227 19.57 23.21 -12.88
N VAL A 228 20.47 24.05 -12.40
CA VAL A 228 20.52 25.47 -12.78
C VAL A 228 21.59 25.67 -13.84
N MET A 229 21.24 26.39 -14.91
CA MET A 229 22.16 26.72 -15.98
C MET A 229 22.64 28.17 -15.89
N GLY A 230 23.94 28.36 -16.09
CA GLY A 230 24.56 29.67 -16.30
C GLY A 230 25.43 29.68 -17.56
N ILE A 231 25.88 30.85 -17.97
CA ILE A 231 26.79 31.04 -19.09
C ILE A 231 28.06 31.69 -18.56
N ASN A 232 29.23 31.12 -18.84
CA ASN A 232 30.51 31.74 -18.48
C ASN A 232 30.99 32.66 -19.62
N GLU A 233 30.81 33.97 -19.46
CA GLU A 233 31.28 34.96 -20.45
C GLU A 233 32.80 35.23 -20.36
N SER A 234 33.49 34.81 -19.29
CA SER A 234 34.79 35.39 -18.95
C SER A 234 36.02 34.64 -19.44
N LYS A 235 35.97 33.39 -19.97
CA LYS A 235 37.21 32.74 -20.50
C LYS A 235 37.09 31.55 -21.46
N SER A 236 35.88 31.10 -21.77
CA SER A 236 35.60 30.11 -22.82
C SER A 236 34.09 29.98 -22.89
N ASN A 237 33.44 30.39 -23.98
CA ASN A 237 31.98 30.28 -24.14
C ASN A 237 31.53 28.85 -23.78
N GLY A 238 30.99 28.67 -22.58
CA GLY A 238 30.69 27.37 -22.03
C GLY A 238 29.46 27.50 -21.16
N TYR A 239 28.53 26.57 -21.34
CA TYR A 239 27.38 26.43 -20.47
C TYR A 239 27.86 25.78 -19.16
N LEU A 240 27.42 26.36 -18.06
CA LEU A 240 27.64 25.86 -16.71
C LEU A 240 26.34 25.24 -16.24
N VAL A 241 26.35 23.95 -15.85
CA VAL A 241 25.18 23.28 -15.27
C VAL A 241 25.53 22.89 -13.85
N ASN A 242 24.86 23.53 -12.90
CA ASN A 242 25.01 23.29 -11.48
C ASN A 242 23.99 22.22 -11.04
N LEU A 243 24.50 21.11 -10.53
CA LEU A 243 23.76 20.00 -9.96
C LEU A 243 23.94 19.99 -8.44
N LYS A 244 22.87 19.73 -7.69
CA LYS A 244 23.00 19.46 -6.25
C LYS A 244 23.56 18.06 -6.06
N GLY A 245 24.66 17.98 -5.35
CA GLY A 245 25.34 16.73 -5.08
C GLY A 245 24.63 15.89 -4.01
N GLY A 246 24.66 14.57 -4.17
CA GLY A 246 24.20 13.62 -3.15
C GLY A 246 25.21 13.41 -2.02
N GLU A 247 24.78 12.77 -0.93
CA GLU A 247 25.60 12.55 0.27
C GLU A 247 26.83 11.62 0.03
N GLU A 248 26.84 10.83 -1.06
CA GLU A 248 27.91 9.86 -1.35
C GLU A 248 29.07 10.40 -2.21
N ILE A 249 29.03 11.67 -2.65
CA ILE A 249 30.09 12.24 -3.49
C ILE A 249 31.40 12.40 -2.69
N GLY A 250 32.52 12.01 -3.28
CA GLY A 250 33.86 12.13 -2.71
C GLY A 250 34.29 10.93 -1.84
N VAL A 251 33.35 10.21 -1.23
CA VAL A 251 33.66 9.03 -0.40
C VAL A 251 33.79 7.74 -1.22
N LYS A 252 32.95 7.57 -2.27
CA LYS A 252 32.96 6.38 -3.15
C LYS A 252 33.14 6.68 -4.64
N ILE A 253 32.65 7.83 -5.11
CA ILE A 253 32.48 8.09 -6.55
C ILE A 253 33.50 9.13 -7.01
N LYS A 254 34.37 8.75 -7.95
CA LYS A 254 35.45 9.60 -8.49
C LYS A 254 35.17 10.14 -9.90
N ASN A 255 34.29 9.46 -10.64
CA ASN A 255 33.86 9.87 -11.98
C ASN A 255 32.35 10.08 -11.96
N LEU A 256 31.89 11.17 -12.55
CA LEU A 256 30.47 11.41 -12.79
C LEU A 256 30.09 10.77 -14.12
N LYS A 257 29.27 9.71 -14.05
CA LYS A 257 28.73 9.00 -15.21
C LYS A 257 27.23 9.23 -15.33
N GLY A 258 26.76 9.53 -16.54
CA GLY A 258 25.34 9.76 -16.78
C GLY A 258 25.06 10.32 -18.18
N VAL A 259 23.80 10.63 -18.43
CA VAL A 259 23.33 11.21 -19.70
C VAL A 259 22.89 12.64 -19.47
N LEU A 260 23.51 13.58 -20.18
CA LEU A 260 23.08 14.98 -20.21
C LEU A 260 22.11 15.18 -21.36
N VAL A 261 20.86 15.52 -21.05
CA VAL A 261 19.81 15.85 -22.01
C VAL A 261 19.65 17.36 -22.09
N VAL A 262 19.70 17.89 -23.30
CA VAL A 262 19.69 19.31 -23.64
C VAL A 262 18.55 19.55 -24.62
N HIS A 263 17.64 20.48 -24.30
CA HIS A 263 16.58 20.92 -25.20
C HIS A 263 16.99 22.21 -25.89
N THR A 264 16.86 22.26 -27.23
CA THR A 264 17.14 23.47 -28.03
C THR A 264 15.93 23.93 -28.83
N GLU A 265 15.85 25.23 -29.14
CA GLU A 265 14.72 25.80 -29.90
C GLU A 265 14.58 25.23 -31.33
N GLU A 266 15.70 24.92 -32.00
CA GLU A 266 15.67 24.54 -33.43
C GLU A 266 15.76 23.02 -33.70
N LYS A 267 16.45 22.24 -32.84
CA LYS A 267 16.75 20.81 -33.10
C LYS A 267 16.06 19.84 -32.14
N GLY A 268 15.20 20.33 -31.24
CA GLY A 268 14.52 19.50 -30.25
C GLY A 268 15.46 19.00 -29.15
N THR A 269 15.32 17.73 -28.75
CA THR A 269 16.06 17.11 -27.64
C THR A 269 17.36 16.47 -28.13
N GLN A 270 18.49 16.80 -27.49
CA GLN A 270 19.80 16.20 -27.74
C GLN A 270 20.34 15.57 -26.46
N ALA A 271 20.88 14.35 -26.55
CA ALA A 271 21.45 13.64 -25.41
C ALA A 271 22.94 13.32 -25.61
N TYR A 272 23.72 13.45 -24.55
CA TYR A 272 25.16 13.22 -24.55
C TYR A 272 25.56 12.31 -23.38
N ASP A 273 26.36 11.29 -23.68
CA ASP A 273 26.97 10.47 -22.63
C ASP A 273 28.12 11.22 -21.98
N ILE A 274 28.08 11.32 -20.65
CA ILE A 274 29.08 11.98 -19.83
C ILE A 274 29.82 10.92 -19.03
N ASP A 275 31.14 10.90 -19.18
CA ASP A 275 32.08 10.22 -18.27
C ASP A 275 33.21 11.22 -17.98
N SER A 276 33.16 11.85 -16.81
CA SER A 276 34.12 12.89 -16.45
C SER A 276 34.61 12.72 -15.01
N PRO A 277 35.94 12.78 -14.77
CA PRO A 277 36.49 12.73 -13.42
C PRO A 277 36.10 13.99 -12.64
N ILE A 278 35.64 13.80 -11.40
CA ILE A 278 35.26 14.90 -10.49
C ILE A 278 36.53 15.54 -9.94
N GLN A 279 36.74 16.82 -10.24
CA GLN A 279 37.88 17.59 -9.73
C GLN A 279 37.43 18.47 -8.55
N GLU A 280 38.05 18.29 -7.37
CA GLU A 280 37.97 19.25 -6.28
C GLU A 280 38.80 20.48 -6.65
N ASN A 281 38.16 21.63 -6.87
CA ASN A 281 38.87 22.86 -7.20
C ASN A 281 38.73 23.88 -6.06
N SER A 282 39.87 24.36 -5.57
CA SER A 282 40.02 25.32 -4.48
C SER A 282 40.02 26.79 -4.96
N ALA A 283 39.64 27.05 -6.22
CA ALA A 283 39.73 28.37 -6.85
C ALA A 283 38.35 28.97 -7.20
N ASP A 284 38.28 30.31 -7.11
CA ASP A 284 37.14 31.26 -7.12
C ASP A 284 36.19 31.26 -8.35
N GLY A 285 35.89 30.11 -8.96
CA GLY A 285 35.13 30.03 -10.21
C GLY A 285 33.83 29.23 -10.18
N VAL A 286 33.43 28.67 -9.03
CA VAL A 286 32.16 27.93 -8.91
C VAL A 286 31.11 28.88 -8.38
N LEU A 287 30.20 29.29 -9.26
CA LEU A 287 28.97 30.03 -8.93
C LEU A 287 28.13 29.16 -8.00
N THR A 288 28.08 29.54 -6.74
CA THR A 288 27.30 28.89 -5.68
C THR A 288 25.82 29.24 -5.86
N TYR A 289 24.90 28.41 -5.37
CA TYR A 289 23.44 28.69 -5.42
C TYR A 289 23.07 30.04 -4.78
N LEU A 290 23.95 30.60 -3.92
CA LEU A 290 23.84 31.90 -3.27
C LEU A 290 24.39 33.07 -4.11
N ASP A 291 25.26 32.83 -5.11
CA ASP A 291 25.84 33.89 -5.94
C ASP A 291 24.91 34.29 -7.11
N ILE A 292 23.86 33.49 -7.35
CA ILE A 292 22.93 33.66 -8.47
C ILE A 292 21.85 34.74 -8.18
N GLU A 293 21.68 35.16 -6.92
CA GLU A 293 20.70 36.19 -6.56
C GLU A 293 21.15 37.62 -6.92
N GLU A 294 22.45 37.89 -7.07
CA GLU A 294 22.94 39.28 -7.19
C GLU A 294 23.24 39.76 -8.62
N GLU A 295 23.70 38.93 -9.56
CA GLU A 295 24.02 39.42 -10.93
C GLU A 295 23.73 38.41 -12.06
N ASN A 296 22.77 38.80 -12.93
CA ASN A 296 22.52 38.35 -14.32
C ASN A 296 21.64 37.11 -14.61
N LYS A 297 20.49 37.40 -15.26
CA LYS A 297 19.66 36.59 -16.17
C LYS A 297 19.64 35.07 -15.96
N VAL A 298 19.00 34.67 -14.86
CA VAL A 298 18.45 33.32 -14.72
C VAL A 298 17.30 33.16 -15.71
N PHE A 299 17.42 32.26 -16.67
CA PHE A 299 16.27 31.76 -17.42
C PHE A 299 15.47 30.86 -16.47
N SER A 300 14.36 31.37 -15.91
CA SER A 300 13.38 30.54 -15.21
C SER A 300 12.87 29.48 -16.19
N GLN A 301 13.17 28.21 -15.91
CA GLN A 301 12.63 27.10 -16.66
C GLN A 301 11.10 27.05 -16.49
N THR A 302 10.39 26.89 -17.60
CA THR A 302 9.01 26.42 -17.60
C THR A 302 9.04 24.99 -17.07
N SER A 303 8.56 24.78 -15.85
CA SER A 303 8.49 23.48 -15.19
C SER A 303 7.84 22.43 -16.09
N ILE A 304 8.61 21.40 -16.48
CA ILE A 304 8.08 20.19 -17.09
C ILE A 304 7.65 19.28 -15.95
N GLY A 305 6.36 19.33 -15.61
CA GLY A 305 5.73 18.53 -14.57
C GLY A 305 4.46 19.21 -14.06
N ASN A 306 3.31 18.55 -14.20
CA ASN A 306 2.03 19.07 -13.73
C ASN A 306 2.10 19.46 -12.26
N SER A 307 1.60 20.65 -11.94
CA SER A 307 1.47 21.15 -10.58
C SER A 307 0.52 20.26 -9.77
N SER A 308 1.04 19.44 -8.87
CA SER A 308 0.30 18.85 -7.77
C SER A 308 0.62 19.61 -6.48
N LEU A 309 -0.45 20.04 -5.81
CA LEU A 309 -0.45 20.84 -4.60
C LEU A 309 0.28 20.09 -3.48
N VAL A 310 1.38 20.69 -2.98
CA VAL A 310 2.05 20.24 -1.76
C VAL A 310 1.07 20.37 -0.59
N ALA A 311 0.55 19.24 -0.11
CA ALA A 311 -0.24 19.20 1.12
C ALA A 311 0.68 19.54 2.31
N LYS A 312 0.43 20.69 2.96
CA LYS A 312 1.07 21.05 4.22
C LYS A 312 0.83 19.93 5.27
N PRO A 313 1.83 19.56 6.08
CA PRO A 313 1.61 18.65 7.19
C PRO A 313 0.60 19.28 8.16
N GLN A 314 -0.61 18.71 8.23
CA GLN A 314 -1.64 19.16 9.16
C GLN A 314 -1.18 18.89 10.59
N SER A 315 -0.80 19.95 11.31
CA SER A 315 -0.59 19.91 12.75
C SER A 315 -1.93 19.69 13.45
N PHE A 316 -2.04 18.67 14.29
CA PHE A 316 -3.19 18.48 15.18
C PHE A 316 -3.38 19.74 16.05
N GLU A 317 -4.54 20.39 15.99
CA GLU A 317 -4.83 21.65 16.69
C GLU A 317 -4.61 21.58 18.22
N GLY A 318 -4.68 20.38 18.81
CA GLY A 318 -4.41 20.15 20.23
C GLY A 318 -2.95 19.81 20.60
N GLY A 319 -2.04 19.75 19.62
CA GLY A 319 -0.64 19.37 19.81
C GLY A 319 -0.42 17.88 20.18
N LEU A 320 0.86 17.46 20.17
CA LEU A 320 1.26 16.07 20.43
C LEU A 320 0.80 15.56 21.81
N GLY A 321 0.80 16.41 22.84
CA GLY A 321 0.42 16.02 24.19
C GLY A 321 -1.03 15.54 24.30
N LEU A 322 -1.97 16.24 23.65
CA LEU A 322 -3.38 15.84 23.63
C LEU A 322 -3.57 14.55 22.82
N ALA A 323 -2.85 14.38 21.71
CA ALA A 323 -2.85 13.14 20.93
C ALA A 323 -2.36 11.93 21.76
N LEU A 324 -1.34 12.09 22.59
CA LEU A 324 -0.87 11.03 23.50
C LEU A 324 -1.89 10.72 24.59
N LEU A 325 -2.58 11.72 25.13
CA LEU A 325 -3.66 11.48 26.09
C LEU A 325 -4.79 10.64 25.47
N PHE A 326 -5.22 11.00 24.25
CA PHE A 326 -6.23 10.23 23.52
C PHE A 326 -5.74 8.83 23.15
N ALA A 327 -4.47 8.66 22.77
CA ALA A 327 -3.88 7.35 22.56
C ALA A 327 -3.92 6.49 23.83
N PHE A 328 -3.59 7.07 24.99
CA PHE A 328 -3.66 6.37 26.28
C PHE A 328 -5.09 5.96 26.64
N MET A 329 -6.05 6.88 26.46
CA MET A 329 -7.47 6.61 26.68
C MET A 329 -8.02 5.56 25.72
N GLY A 330 -7.64 5.61 24.44
CA GLY A 330 -7.98 4.61 23.43
C GLY A 330 -7.43 3.24 23.81
N GLY A 331 -6.20 3.18 24.32
CA GLY A 331 -5.59 1.95 24.83
C GLY A 331 -6.36 1.36 26.01
N MET A 332 -6.77 2.21 26.96
CA MET A 332 -7.62 1.76 28.07
C MET A 332 -8.97 1.23 27.57
N LEU A 333 -9.57 1.89 26.57
CA LEU A 333 -10.85 1.47 25.98
C LEU A 333 -10.78 0.09 25.32
N LEU A 334 -9.62 -0.32 24.77
CA LEU A 334 -9.44 -1.66 24.18
C LEU A 334 -9.76 -2.79 25.15
N ASN A 335 -9.60 -2.55 26.46
CA ASN A 335 -9.92 -3.54 27.50
C ASN A 335 -11.43 -3.76 27.70
N LEU A 336 -12.27 -2.82 27.25
CA LEU A 336 -13.73 -2.90 27.33
C LEU A 336 -14.35 -3.54 26.08
N MET A 337 -13.55 -3.80 25.04
CA MET A 337 -14.06 -4.39 23.80
C MET A 337 -14.47 -5.87 24.00
N PRO A 338 -15.64 -6.30 23.48
CA PRO A 338 -16.19 -7.63 23.70
C PRO A 338 -15.24 -8.81 23.39
N CYS A 339 -14.33 -8.67 22.41
CA CYS A 339 -13.41 -9.75 22.03
C CYS A 339 -12.20 -9.90 22.95
N VAL A 340 -11.87 -8.86 23.72
CA VAL A 340 -10.67 -8.82 24.58
C VAL A 340 -11.00 -9.36 25.96
N LEU A 341 -12.21 -9.07 26.45
CA LEU A 341 -12.74 -9.52 27.74
C LEU A 341 -12.55 -11.01 28.08
N PRO A 342 -12.69 -11.97 27.15
CA PRO A 342 -12.54 -13.40 27.47
C PRO A 342 -11.10 -13.73 27.89
N VAL A 343 -10.11 -13.22 27.15
CA VAL A 343 -8.68 -13.40 27.46
C VAL A 343 -8.33 -12.67 28.76
N MET A 344 -8.88 -11.47 28.95
CA MET A 344 -8.63 -10.63 30.12
C MET A 344 -9.12 -11.29 31.41
N SER A 345 -10.32 -11.87 31.39
CA SER A 345 -10.94 -12.51 32.55
C SER A 345 -10.07 -13.67 33.08
N PHE A 346 -9.49 -14.48 32.18
CA PHE A 346 -8.57 -15.56 32.58
C PHE A 346 -7.28 -15.03 33.20
N LYS A 347 -6.74 -13.91 32.71
CA LYS A 347 -5.52 -13.31 33.26
C LYS A 347 -5.74 -12.66 34.62
N VAL A 348 -6.85 -11.94 34.79
CA VAL A 348 -7.27 -11.40 36.09
C VAL A 348 -7.42 -12.53 37.11
N MET A 349 -8.05 -13.65 36.72
CA MET A 349 -8.19 -14.83 37.58
C MET A 349 -6.84 -15.49 37.92
N SER A 350 -5.87 -15.48 37.00
CA SER A 350 -4.49 -15.89 37.29
C SER A 350 -3.85 -15.00 38.36
N PHE A 351 -4.05 -13.68 38.29
CA PHE A 351 -3.56 -12.75 39.32
C PHE A 351 -4.26 -12.92 40.66
N VAL A 352 -5.56 -13.21 40.69
CA VAL A 352 -6.29 -13.53 41.93
C VAL A 352 -5.73 -14.80 42.60
N LYS A 353 -5.43 -15.85 41.82
CA LYS A 353 -4.77 -17.07 42.33
C LYS A 353 -3.35 -16.77 42.84
N MET A 354 -2.63 -15.83 42.21
CA MET A 354 -1.29 -15.39 42.61
C MET A 354 -1.28 -14.34 43.73
N ALA A 355 -2.43 -13.77 44.11
CA ALA A 355 -2.51 -12.75 45.17
C ALA A 355 -2.16 -13.29 46.57
N GLY A 356 -2.12 -14.62 46.73
CA GLY A 356 -1.57 -15.29 47.91
C GLY A 356 -0.05 -15.52 47.89
N GLN A 357 0.64 -15.13 46.82
CA GLN A 357 2.10 -15.26 46.65
C GLN A 357 2.84 -13.93 46.83
N SER A 358 4.18 -13.94 46.68
CA SER A 358 5.01 -12.75 46.88
C SER A 358 4.69 -11.61 45.89
N ARG A 359 4.57 -10.37 46.38
CA ARG A 359 4.26 -9.16 45.59
C ARG A 359 5.21 -8.96 44.40
N ALA A 360 6.49 -9.29 44.56
CA ALA A 360 7.49 -9.18 43.51
C ALA A 360 7.19 -10.10 42.32
N MET A 361 6.61 -11.28 42.57
CA MET A 361 6.25 -12.24 41.52
C MET A 361 5.06 -11.72 40.70
N THR A 362 4.03 -11.16 41.35
CA THR A 362 2.86 -10.56 40.68
C THR A 362 3.26 -9.40 39.76
N ILE A 363 4.13 -8.50 40.24
CA ILE A 363 4.65 -7.38 39.43
C ILE A 363 5.46 -7.89 38.25
N LYS A 364 6.33 -8.90 38.44
CA LYS A 364 7.10 -9.51 37.35
C LYS A 364 6.19 -10.08 36.25
N HIS A 365 5.12 -10.78 36.62
CA HIS A 365 4.15 -11.31 35.65
C HIS A 365 3.37 -10.20 34.94
N GLY A 366 3.05 -9.10 35.62
CA GLY A 366 2.43 -7.91 35.01
C GLY A 366 3.35 -7.21 34.00
N LEU A 367 4.64 -7.07 34.32
CA LEU A 367 5.64 -6.49 33.43
C LEU A 367 5.89 -7.37 32.19
N LEU A 368 5.99 -8.69 32.35
CA LEU A 368 6.16 -9.62 31.23
C LEU A 368 4.96 -9.61 30.28
N PHE A 369 3.74 -9.53 30.82
CA PHE A 369 2.53 -9.35 30.02
C PHE A 369 2.58 -8.03 29.25
N SER A 370 2.92 -6.94 29.93
CA SER A 370 2.98 -5.61 29.32
C SER A 370 4.06 -5.53 28.23
N PHE A 371 5.19 -6.19 28.43
CA PHE A 371 6.24 -6.30 27.42
C PHE A 371 5.76 -7.04 26.17
N GLY A 372 4.96 -8.11 26.32
CA GLY A 372 4.33 -8.79 25.19
C GLY A 372 3.41 -7.88 24.38
N VAL A 373 2.58 -7.10 25.06
CA VAL A 373 1.65 -6.13 24.43
C VAL A 373 2.41 -5.02 23.69
N ILE A 374 3.37 -4.37 24.36
CA ILE A 374 4.18 -3.28 23.77
C ILE A 374 4.96 -3.79 22.55
N LEU A 375 5.59 -4.97 22.65
CA LEU A 375 6.30 -5.56 21.53
C LEU A 375 5.36 -5.85 20.35
N SER A 376 4.16 -6.36 20.60
CA SER A 376 3.16 -6.57 19.53
C SER A 376 2.76 -5.26 18.84
N PHE A 377 2.53 -4.18 19.59
CA PHE A 377 2.25 -2.87 19.00
C PHE A 377 3.45 -2.30 18.22
N TRP A 378 4.68 -2.50 18.69
CA TRP A 378 5.88 -2.08 17.98
C TRP A 378 6.11 -2.87 16.70
N VAL A 379 5.89 -4.18 16.71
CA VAL A 379 5.95 -5.02 15.50
C VAL A 379 4.90 -4.53 14.50
N LEU A 380 3.67 -4.30 14.95
CA LEU A 380 2.61 -3.78 14.10
C LEU A 380 2.97 -2.42 13.51
N ALA A 381 3.40 -1.47 14.34
CA ALA A 381 3.82 -0.14 13.90
C ALA A 381 4.99 -0.21 12.92
N SER A 382 6.00 -1.05 13.19
CA SER A 382 7.17 -1.20 12.32
C SER A 382 6.80 -1.79 10.97
N VAL A 383 5.93 -2.80 10.93
CA VAL A 383 5.43 -3.39 9.68
C VAL A 383 4.65 -2.33 8.88
N MET A 384 3.78 -1.57 9.54
CA MET A 384 3.03 -0.50 8.88
C MET A 384 3.93 0.62 8.33
N LEU A 385 4.94 1.04 9.11
CA LEU A 385 5.90 2.07 8.71
C LEU A 385 6.84 1.58 7.59
N ALA A 386 7.21 0.29 7.58
CA ALA A 386 7.99 -0.31 6.49
C ALA A 386 7.15 -0.42 5.21
N LEU A 387 5.88 -0.81 5.30
CA LEU A 387 4.99 -0.85 4.14
C LEU A 387 4.77 0.55 3.54
N ARG A 388 4.76 1.60 4.37
CA ARG A 388 4.74 2.99 3.92
C ARG A 388 5.94 3.35 3.03
N THR A 389 7.14 2.85 3.31
CA THR A 389 8.33 3.14 2.47
C THR A 389 8.29 2.45 1.10
N TYR A 390 7.45 1.43 0.92
CA TYR A 390 7.26 0.74 -0.36
C TYR A 390 6.12 1.37 -1.20
N GLY A 391 5.65 2.57 -0.86
CA GLY A 391 4.61 3.28 -1.62
C GLY A 391 3.21 2.68 -1.49
N GLN A 392 3.01 1.66 -0.65
CA GLN A 392 1.68 1.13 -0.39
C GLN A 392 0.94 2.09 0.55
N ALA A 393 -0.12 2.72 0.04
CA ALA A 393 -1.05 3.53 0.82
C ALA A 393 -1.83 2.66 1.82
N VAL A 394 -1.24 2.35 2.98
CA VAL A 394 -1.87 1.48 4.00
C VAL A 394 -2.84 2.28 4.88
N GLY A 395 -4.12 2.34 4.50
CA GLY A 395 -5.20 2.88 5.34
C GLY A 395 -5.81 1.82 6.26
N TRP A 396 -5.65 1.90 7.59
CA TRP A 396 -6.19 0.89 8.51
C TRP A 396 -7.73 0.77 8.39
N GLY A 397 -8.22 -0.41 7.97
CA GLY A 397 -9.63 -0.62 7.64
C GLY A 397 -9.86 -1.05 6.19
N PHE A 398 -8.89 -0.85 5.27
CA PHE A 398 -8.97 -1.32 3.89
C PHE A 398 -9.25 -2.83 3.79
N GLN A 399 -8.81 -3.60 4.78
CA GLN A 399 -9.09 -5.05 4.83
C GLN A 399 -10.58 -5.34 4.82
N LEU A 400 -11.43 -4.43 5.33
CA LEU A 400 -12.88 -4.58 5.31
C LEU A 400 -13.50 -4.35 3.93
N GLN A 401 -12.76 -3.88 2.93
CA GLN A 401 -13.22 -3.85 1.53
C GLN A 401 -13.16 -5.24 0.88
N GLU A 402 -12.36 -6.14 1.44
CA GLU A 402 -12.16 -7.49 0.91
C GLU A 402 -13.21 -8.45 1.49
N PRO A 403 -14.14 -8.99 0.67
CA PRO A 403 -15.26 -9.80 1.17
C PRO A 403 -14.79 -11.03 1.95
N LEU A 404 -13.68 -11.63 1.51
CA LEU A 404 -13.08 -12.80 2.17
C LEU A 404 -12.62 -12.46 3.59
N PHE A 405 -12.01 -11.29 3.81
CA PHE A 405 -11.56 -10.86 5.13
C PHE A 405 -12.76 -10.64 6.07
N VAL A 406 -13.82 -9.99 5.58
CA VAL A 406 -15.07 -9.78 6.34
C VAL A 406 -15.69 -11.12 6.75
N VAL A 407 -15.72 -12.11 5.85
CA VAL A 407 -16.21 -13.47 6.13
C VAL A 407 -15.39 -14.18 7.20
N ILE A 408 -14.06 -14.14 7.10
CA ILE A 408 -13.17 -14.76 8.09
C ILE A 408 -13.39 -14.12 9.46
N LEU A 409 -13.44 -12.79 9.50
CA LEU A 409 -13.66 -12.04 10.72
C LEU A 409 -15.02 -12.34 11.34
N ALA A 410 -16.10 -12.28 10.55
CA ALA A 410 -17.46 -12.56 11.02
C ALA A 410 -17.59 -13.99 11.53
N SER A 411 -17.00 -14.98 10.83
CA SER A 411 -16.96 -16.38 11.27
C SER A 411 -16.23 -16.55 12.61
N LEU A 412 -15.08 -15.89 12.76
CA LEU A 412 -14.29 -15.92 13.98
C LEU A 412 -15.09 -15.32 15.15
N LEU A 413 -15.61 -14.09 15.01
CA LEU A 413 -16.40 -13.43 16.05
C LEU A 413 -17.67 -14.24 16.40
N PHE A 414 -18.29 -14.85 15.41
CA PHE A 414 -19.44 -15.73 15.60
C PHE A 414 -19.08 -16.94 16.45
N ILE A 415 -18.00 -17.66 16.14
CA ILE A 415 -17.52 -18.81 16.93
C ILE A 415 -17.15 -18.39 18.36
N PHE A 416 -16.51 -17.23 18.54
CA PHE A 416 -16.23 -16.70 19.88
C PHE A 416 -17.52 -16.39 20.65
N SER A 417 -18.55 -15.85 20.01
CA SER A 417 -19.84 -15.58 20.65
C SER A 417 -20.51 -16.86 21.16
N LEU A 418 -20.42 -17.95 20.39
CA LEU A 418 -20.90 -19.27 20.79
C LEU A 418 -20.16 -19.81 22.02
N SER A 419 -18.86 -19.57 22.11
CA SER A 419 -18.08 -19.90 23.31
C SER A 419 -18.49 -19.05 24.52
N LEU A 420 -18.86 -17.79 24.31
CA LEU A 420 -19.37 -16.91 25.38
C LEU A 420 -20.76 -17.33 25.88
N PHE A 421 -21.61 -17.89 25.03
CA PHE A 421 -22.85 -18.52 25.47
C PHE A 421 -22.65 -19.86 26.19
N GLY A 422 -21.42 -20.37 26.25
CA GLY A 422 -21.09 -21.63 26.91
C GLY A 422 -21.49 -22.86 26.10
N THR A 423 -21.72 -22.73 24.79
CA THR A 423 -21.97 -23.89 23.91
C THR A 423 -20.76 -24.81 23.86
N PHE A 424 -19.56 -24.26 24.01
CA PHE A 424 -18.32 -24.98 24.29
C PHE A 424 -17.33 -24.13 25.08
N GLU A 425 -16.50 -24.80 25.87
CA GLU A 425 -15.42 -24.17 26.63
C GLU A 425 -14.05 -24.52 26.04
N TRP A 426 -13.22 -23.52 25.77
CA TRP A 426 -11.79 -23.68 25.45
C TRP A 426 -10.94 -24.18 26.64
N GLY A 427 -11.60 -24.45 27.76
CA GLY A 427 -11.05 -24.49 29.11
C GLY A 427 -9.95 -25.51 29.36
N LEU A 428 -9.82 -26.58 28.57
CA LEU A 428 -8.78 -27.61 28.79
C LEU A 428 -7.51 -27.37 27.97
N GLY A 429 -7.62 -26.87 26.73
CA GLY A 429 -6.47 -26.58 25.87
C GLY A 429 -5.75 -25.29 26.24
N MET A 430 -6.50 -24.24 26.52
CA MET A 430 -5.92 -22.95 26.93
C MET A 430 -5.47 -22.93 28.40
N ALA A 431 -6.09 -23.71 29.30
CA ALA A 431 -5.59 -23.84 30.67
C ALA A 431 -4.23 -24.56 30.72
N SER A 432 -4.00 -25.55 29.85
CA SER A 432 -2.68 -26.18 29.65
C SER A 432 -1.63 -25.17 29.18
N TRP A 433 -1.98 -24.36 28.17
CA TRP A 433 -1.08 -23.35 27.60
C TRP A 433 -0.85 -22.14 28.52
N ALA A 434 -1.84 -21.81 29.36
CA ALA A 434 -1.76 -20.82 30.42
C ALA A 434 -1.15 -21.37 31.74
N GLY A 435 -0.60 -22.59 31.72
CA GLY A 435 0.18 -23.16 32.82
C GLY A 435 -0.61 -23.70 34.02
N GLN A 436 -1.91 -24.02 33.83
CA GLN A 436 -2.78 -24.56 34.88
C GLN A 436 -2.88 -26.10 34.89
N THR A 437 -2.27 -26.84 33.94
CA THR A 437 -2.20 -28.30 34.04
C THR A 437 -1.07 -28.75 34.96
N GLU A 438 -1.48 -29.27 36.12
CA GLU A 438 -0.73 -29.90 37.21
C GLU A 438 0.61 -30.55 36.83
N SER A 439 1.70 -29.96 37.32
CA SER A 439 2.95 -30.65 37.67
C SER A 439 3.85 -29.68 38.44
N ASP A 440 3.98 -29.90 39.76
CA ASP A 440 4.79 -29.12 40.71
C ASP A 440 6.26 -28.92 40.27
N LYS A 441 6.78 -29.73 39.34
CA LYS A 441 8.17 -29.63 38.85
C LYS A 441 8.37 -28.60 37.73
N LEU A 442 7.33 -28.18 37.02
CA LEU A 442 7.44 -27.24 35.89
C LEU A 442 7.13 -25.78 36.27
N GLN A 443 6.67 -25.54 37.50
CA GLN A 443 6.19 -24.24 37.98
C GLN A 443 7.29 -23.17 38.12
N LYS A 444 8.57 -23.57 38.23
CA LYS A 444 9.70 -22.63 38.36
C LYS A 444 10.19 -22.04 37.03
N THR A 445 9.87 -22.65 35.89
CA THR A 445 10.46 -22.26 34.59
C THR A 445 9.42 -21.85 33.53
N SER A 446 8.15 -22.31 33.61
CA SER A 446 7.13 -22.08 32.57
C SER A 446 6.22 -20.86 32.79
N GLY A 447 6.15 -20.28 34.00
CA GLY A 447 5.21 -19.19 34.29
C GLY A 447 5.55 -17.84 33.64
N ASN A 448 6.84 -17.58 33.40
CA ASN A 448 7.30 -16.30 32.85
C ASN A 448 7.00 -16.18 31.34
N THR A 449 7.30 -17.23 30.57
CA THR A 449 7.02 -17.27 29.12
C THR A 449 5.52 -17.26 28.84
N ALA A 450 4.73 -18.00 29.61
CA ALA A 450 3.27 -17.99 29.50
C ALA A 450 2.66 -16.59 29.70
N SER A 451 3.23 -15.77 30.59
CA SER A 451 2.75 -14.41 30.83
C SER A 451 3.05 -13.45 29.68
N PHE A 452 4.21 -13.59 29.05
CA PHE A 452 4.58 -12.84 27.86
C PHE A 452 3.68 -13.18 26.66
N PHE A 453 3.53 -14.47 26.33
CA PHE A 453 2.70 -14.91 25.21
C PHE A 453 1.20 -14.62 25.43
N SER A 454 0.75 -14.56 26.68
CA SER A 454 -0.60 -14.10 27.01
C SER A 454 -0.83 -12.63 26.61
N GLY A 455 0.18 -11.77 26.66
CA GLY A 455 0.09 -10.37 26.19
C GLY A 455 0.04 -10.27 24.67
N VAL A 456 0.85 -11.08 23.97
CA VAL A 456 0.84 -11.18 22.51
C VAL A 456 -0.52 -11.66 22.00
N MET A 457 -1.08 -12.71 22.62
CA MET A 457 -2.39 -13.25 22.26
C MET A 457 -3.51 -12.24 22.54
N ALA A 458 -3.46 -11.54 23.68
CA ALA A 458 -4.42 -10.49 23.99
C ALA A 458 -4.43 -9.39 22.91
N THR A 459 -3.26 -9.01 22.42
CA THR A 459 -3.13 -8.02 21.33
C THR A 459 -3.67 -8.58 20.02
N ALA A 460 -3.28 -9.80 19.63
CA ALA A 460 -3.70 -10.44 18.38
C ALA A 460 -5.22 -10.66 18.29
N VAL A 461 -5.87 -11.00 19.41
CA VAL A 461 -7.34 -11.17 19.48
C VAL A 461 -8.06 -9.83 19.55
N ALA A 462 -7.41 -8.78 20.06
CA ALA A 462 -7.96 -7.42 20.07
C ALA A 462 -8.01 -6.83 18.66
N THR A 463 -6.93 -6.97 17.88
CA THR A 463 -6.76 -6.33 16.55
C THR A 463 -8.02 -6.33 15.66
N PRO A 464 -8.72 -7.47 15.47
CA PRO A 464 -9.82 -7.53 14.51
C PRO A 464 -11.06 -6.73 14.93
N CYS A 465 -11.30 -6.54 16.23
CA CYS A 465 -12.42 -5.73 16.74
C CYS A 465 -12.07 -4.25 16.95
N THR A 466 -10.77 -3.92 16.96
CA THR A 466 -10.29 -2.53 17.02
C THR A 466 -10.36 -1.81 15.68
N GLY A 467 -10.36 -2.55 14.55
CA GLY A 467 -10.37 -2.00 13.19
C GLY A 467 -11.38 -0.88 12.95
N PRO A 468 -12.68 -1.11 13.19
CA PRO A 468 -13.73 -0.12 12.92
C PRO A 468 -13.64 1.16 13.78
N PHE A 469 -13.04 1.08 14.97
CA PHE A 469 -12.97 2.20 15.92
C PHE A 469 -11.65 2.95 15.86
N LEU A 470 -10.54 2.24 15.66
CA LEU A 470 -9.20 2.82 15.62
C LEU A 470 -8.71 3.10 14.20
N GLY A 471 -9.42 2.71 13.14
CA GLY A 471 -8.94 2.86 11.76
C GLY A 471 -8.59 4.27 11.34
N SER A 472 -9.42 5.26 11.67
CA SER A 472 -9.13 6.67 11.42
C SER A 472 -7.95 7.18 12.26
N ALA A 473 -7.88 6.79 13.54
CA ALA A 473 -6.82 7.19 14.45
C ALA A 473 -5.46 6.59 14.06
N ILE A 474 -5.43 5.32 13.65
CA ILE A 474 -4.23 4.63 13.17
C ILE A 474 -3.85 5.16 11.79
N GLY A 475 -4.80 5.35 10.87
CA GLY A 475 -4.55 5.95 9.55
C GLY A 475 -3.90 7.33 9.67
N PHE A 476 -4.39 8.18 10.59
CA PHE A 476 -3.73 9.44 10.93
C PHE A 476 -2.35 9.24 11.55
N ALA A 477 -2.19 8.34 12.52
CA ALA A 477 -0.90 8.09 13.17
C ALA A 477 0.20 7.62 12.20
N VAL A 478 -0.17 6.98 11.09
CA VAL A 478 0.76 6.54 10.04
C VAL A 478 1.25 7.71 9.18
N THR A 479 0.49 8.81 9.06
CA THR A 479 0.91 10.01 8.32
C THR A 479 1.97 10.84 9.07
N LEU A 480 2.04 10.69 10.39
CA LEU A 480 2.99 11.41 11.24
C LEU A 480 4.45 10.95 11.01
N PRO A 481 5.45 11.77 11.39
CA PRO A 481 6.85 11.34 11.42
C PRO A 481 7.04 10.04 12.22
N VAL A 482 7.97 9.19 11.77
CA VAL A 482 8.24 7.84 12.33
C VAL A 482 8.29 7.83 13.86
N PHE A 483 9.01 8.79 14.46
CA PHE A 483 9.13 8.89 15.91
C PHE A 483 7.79 9.16 16.62
N GLN A 484 6.97 10.05 16.07
CA GLN A 484 5.66 10.39 16.65
C GLN A 484 4.68 9.21 16.50
N SER A 485 4.73 8.51 15.37
CA SER A 485 3.93 7.30 15.15
C SER A 485 4.27 6.22 16.18
N LEU A 486 5.55 5.89 16.36
CA LEU A 486 6.01 4.93 17.36
C LEU A 486 5.63 5.34 18.79
N LEU A 487 5.69 6.64 19.10
CA LEU A 487 5.28 7.17 20.40
C LEU A 487 3.80 6.94 20.67
N ILE A 488 2.93 7.20 19.68
CA ILE A 488 1.47 6.96 19.78
C ILE A 488 1.19 5.48 20.01
N PHE A 489 1.78 4.58 19.22
CA PHE A 489 1.60 3.13 19.40
C PHE A 489 2.10 2.64 20.77
N THR A 490 3.19 3.23 21.29
CA THR A 490 3.70 2.92 22.63
C THR A 490 2.70 3.35 23.70
N VAL A 491 2.18 4.57 23.63
CA VAL A 491 1.22 5.10 24.61
C VAL A 491 -0.12 4.37 24.53
N LEU A 492 -0.55 3.98 23.34
CA LEU A 492 -1.71 3.11 23.13
C LEU A 492 -1.51 1.75 23.83
N GLY A 493 -0.36 1.10 23.65
CA GLY A 493 0.00 -0.14 24.33
C GLY A 493 0.07 0.01 25.86
N LEU A 494 0.62 1.12 26.35
CA LEU A 494 0.65 1.44 27.78
C LEU A 494 -0.75 1.63 28.36
N GLY A 495 -1.66 2.28 27.62
CA GLY A 495 -3.07 2.40 27.99
C GLY A 495 -3.75 1.03 28.12
N MET A 496 -3.48 0.12 27.18
CA MET A 496 -3.98 -1.27 27.25
C MET A 496 -3.45 -2.01 28.48
N CYS A 497 -2.17 -1.81 28.83
CA CYS A 497 -1.52 -2.45 29.98
C CYS A 497 -1.90 -1.83 31.33
N PHE A 498 -2.38 -0.59 31.34
CA PHE A 498 -2.58 0.20 32.57
C PHE A 498 -3.43 -0.49 33.64
N PRO A 499 -4.62 -1.07 33.34
CA PRO A 499 -5.43 -1.74 34.35
C PRO A 499 -4.69 -2.90 35.03
N TYR A 500 -3.83 -3.61 34.29
CA TYR A 500 -3.07 -4.75 34.79
C TYR A 500 -1.88 -4.34 35.65
N LEU A 501 -1.13 -3.35 35.20
CA LEU A 501 -0.03 -2.80 35.98
C LEU A 501 -0.55 -2.21 37.29
N LEU A 502 -1.73 -1.57 37.26
CA LEU A 502 -2.40 -1.07 38.46
C LEU A 502 -2.77 -2.20 39.43
N LEU A 503 -3.42 -3.27 38.94
CA LEU A 503 -3.76 -4.44 39.77
C LEU A 503 -2.53 -5.19 40.30
N ALA A 504 -1.45 -5.27 39.52
CA ALA A 504 -0.20 -5.91 39.92
C ALA A 504 0.57 -5.07 40.96
N ALA A 505 0.57 -3.74 40.82
CA ALA A 505 1.21 -2.82 41.76
C ALA A 505 0.42 -2.70 43.08
N PHE A 506 -0.91 -2.70 43.00
CA PHE A 506 -1.83 -2.50 44.13
C PHE A 506 -2.79 -3.69 44.28
N PRO A 507 -2.34 -4.82 44.85
CA PRO A 507 -3.18 -6.01 45.04
C PRO A 507 -4.41 -5.75 45.95
N SER A 508 -4.43 -4.66 46.72
CA SER A 508 -5.60 -4.23 47.50
C SER A 508 -6.84 -3.96 46.64
N PHE A 509 -6.67 -3.50 45.39
CA PHE A 509 -7.78 -3.28 44.45
C PHE A 509 -8.45 -4.60 44.02
N LEU A 510 -7.77 -5.75 44.13
CA LEU A 510 -8.36 -7.06 43.85
C LEU A 510 -9.49 -7.41 44.83
N ARG A 511 -9.54 -6.76 46.02
CA ARG A 511 -10.65 -6.94 46.97
C ARG A 511 -11.97 -6.35 46.48
N PHE A 512 -11.92 -5.43 45.52
CA PHE A 512 -13.11 -4.80 44.92
C PHE A 512 -13.72 -5.65 43.80
N LEU A 513 -12.97 -6.60 43.24
CA LEU A 513 -13.48 -7.50 42.21
C LEU A 513 -14.47 -8.50 42.80
N PRO A 514 -15.67 -8.66 42.21
CA PRO A 514 -16.63 -9.65 42.66
C PRO A 514 -16.04 -11.06 42.50
N LYS A 515 -16.37 -11.96 43.43
CA LYS A 515 -15.95 -13.36 43.34
C LYS A 515 -16.56 -14.00 42.08
N PRO A 516 -15.83 -14.86 41.35
CA PRO A 516 -16.36 -15.60 40.22
C PRO A 516 -17.59 -16.41 40.67
N GLY A 517 -18.70 -16.24 39.97
CA GLY A 517 -20.00 -16.81 40.31
C GLY A 517 -21.03 -16.54 39.21
N ALA A 518 -22.32 -16.68 39.51
CA ALA A 518 -23.39 -16.56 38.51
C ALA A 518 -23.41 -15.23 37.74
N TRP A 519 -23.02 -14.12 38.39
CA TRP A 519 -22.92 -12.81 37.75
C TRP A 519 -21.95 -12.81 36.55
N MET A 520 -20.84 -13.55 36.67
CA MET A 520 -19.81 -13.65 35.62
C MET A 520 -20.36 -14.36 34.38
N GLU A 521 -21.21 -15.38 34.55
CA GLU A 521 -21.86 -16.05 33.42
C GLU A 521 -22.89 -15.14 32.72
N THR A 522 -23.71 -14.41 33.48
CA THR A 522 -24.61 -13.41 32.87
C THR A 522 -23.84 -12.30 32.14
N PHE A 523 -22.71 -11.85 32.68
CA PHE A 523 -21.86 -10.86 32.02
C PHE A 523 -21.24 -11.41 30.74
N LYS A 524 -20.73 -12.64 30.76
CA LYS A 524 -20.19 -13.36 29.60
C LYS A 524 -21.23 -13.51 28.49
N GLN A 525 -22.46 -13.90 28.85
CA GLN A 525 -23.59 -14.00 27.90
C GLN A 525 -23.96 -12.63 27.30
N LEU A 526 -24.01 -11.58 28.12
CA LEU A 526 -24.24 -10.20 27.64
C LEU A 526 -23.19 -9.78 26.61
N MET A 527 -21.91 -10.06 26.86
CA MET A 527 -20.83 -9.78 25.90
C MET A 527 -20.95 -10.63 24.63
N GLY A 528 -21.44 -11.87 24.74
CA GLY A 528 -21.78 -12.71 23.60
C GLY A 528 -22.83 -12.06 22.68
N PHE A 529 -23.86 -11.43 23.25
CA PHE A 529 -24.85 -10.67 22.46
C PHE A 529 -24.26 -9.43 21.79
N LEU A 530 -23.38 -8.68 22.46
CA LEU A 530 -22.68 -7.55 21.84
C LEU A 530 -21.78 -8.01 20.68
N LEU A 531 -21.16 -9.18 20.83
CA LEU A 531 -20.33 -9.76 19.77
C LEU A 531 -21.18 -10.19 18.57
N LEU A 532 -22.35 -10.80 18.81
CA LEU A 532 -23.32 -11.08 17.76
C LEU A 532 -23.85 -9.82 17.07
N ALA A 533 -24.05 -8.72 17.80
CA ALA A 533 -24.41 -7.44 17.20
C ALA A 533 -23.32 -6.94 16.24
N THR A 534 -22.04 -7.16 16.57
CA THR A 534 -20.91 -6.88 15.68
C THR A 534 -20.93 -7.79 14.45
N VAL A 535 -21.26 -9.08 14.62
CA VAL A 535 -21.43 -10.01 13.48
C VAL A 535 -22.57 -9.55 12.57
N LEU A 536 -23.71 -9.12 13.12
CA LEU A 536 -24.82 -8.57 12.33
C LEU A 536 -24.39 -7.34 11.51
N TRP A 537 -23.59 -6.46 12.11
CA TRP A 537 -23.01 -5.32 11.40
C TRP A 537 -22.07 -5.76 10.26
N LEU A 538 -21.20 -6.74 10.50
CA LEU A 538 -20.33 -7.30 9.44
C LEU A 538 -21.12 -7.99 8.33
N LEU A 539 -22.24 -8.64 8.64
CA LEU A 539 -23.14 -9.21 7.64
C LEU A 539 -23.79 -8.13 6.77
N TRP A 540 -24.14 -6.98 7.35
CA TRP A 540 -24.62 -5.82 6.59
C TRP A 540 -23.53 -5.24 5.69
N VAL A 541 -22.30 -5.12 6.18
CA VAL A 541 -21.12 -4.72 5.37
C VAL A 541 -20.87 -5.70 4.22
N PHE A 542 -20.89 -7.01 4.49
CA PHE A 542 -20.72 -8.06 3.48
C PHE A 542 -21.85 -8.02 2.43
N SER A 543 -23.08 -7.72 2.85
CA SER A 543 -24.21 -7.54 1.94
C SER A 543 -24.08 -6.31 1.06
N ALA A 544 -23.34 -5.28 1.47
CA ALA A 544 -23.05 -4.11 0.63
C ALA A 544 -21.93 -4.39 -0.39
N GLN A 545 -21.05 -5.35 -0.09
CA GLN A 545 -19.97 -5.76 -0.99
C GLN A 545 -20.41 -6.84 -1.99
N THR A 546 -21.34 -7.70 -1.58
CA THR A 546 -21.73 -8.89 -2.36
C THR A 546 -23.24 -8.93 -2.63
N ASN A 547 -23.74 -10.07 -3.09
CA ASN A 547 -25.15 -10.28 -3.38
C ASN A 547 -25.91 -10.91 -2.21
N SER A 548 -27.24 -10.75 -2.21
CA SER A 548 -28.13 -11.39 -1.22
C SER A 548 -27.98 -12.92 -1.18
N THR A 549 -27.70 -13.56 -2.32
CA THR A 549 -27.41 -15.00 -2.38
C THR A 549 -26.17 -15.36 -1.58
N SER A 550 -25.07 -14.60 -1.71
CA SER A 550 -23.82 -14.84 -0.99
C SER A 550 -24.03 -14.71 0.52
N LEU A 551 -24.87 -13.77 0.97
CA LEU A 551 -25.25 -13.62 2.38
C LEU A 551 -25.98 -14.86 2.92
N ILE A 552 -26.89 -15.46 2.15
CA ILE A 552 -27.60 -16.69 2.55
C ILE A 552 -26.63 -17.86 2.75
N PHE A 553 -25.67 -18.03 1.85
CA PHE A 553 -24.62 -19.05 1.97
C PHE A 553 -23.73 -18.84 3.20
N LEU A 554 -23.40 -17.58 3.52
CA LEU A 554 -22.67 -17.24 4.74
C LEU A 554 -23.46 -17.62 6.01
N LEU A 555 -24.76 -17.28 6.06
CA LEU A 555 -25.64 -17.66 7.16
C LEU A 555 -25.79 -19.19 7.29
N ALA A 556 -25.84 -19.91 6.17
CA ALA A 556 -25.83 -21.37 6.17
C ALA A 556 -24.53 -21.94 6.75
N GLY A 557 -23.39 -21.30 6.46
CA GLY A 557 -22.10 -21.61 7.09
C GLY A 557 -22.11 -21.40 8.61
N PHE A 558 -22.69 -20.30 9.09
CA PHE A 558 -22.86 -20.03 10.53
C PHE A 558 -23.76 -21.04 11.22
N LEU A 559 -24.82 -21.50 10.54
CA LEU A 559 -25.64 -22.59 11.05
C LEU A 559 -24.81 -23.87 11.22
N CYS A 560 -23.98 -24.23 10.24
CA CYS A 560 -23.07 -25.37 10.34
C CYS A 560 -22.08 -25.21 11.51
N PHE A 561 -21.46 -24.05 11.68
CA PHE A 561 -20.58 -23.77 12.81
C PHE A 561 -21.29 -23.85 14.16
N SER A 562 -22.54 -23.39 14.25
CA SER A 562 -23.36 -23.50 15.47
C SER A 562 -23.64 -24.95 15.85
N ILE A 563 -24.01 -25.77 14.88
CA ILE A 563 -24.23 -27.21 15.09
C ILE A 563 -22.91 -27.88 15.50
N GLY A 564 -21.79 -27.56 14.84
CA GLY A 564 -20.47 -28.06 15.19
C GLY A 564 -20.07 -27.69 16.62
N ALA A 565 -20.25 -26.43 17.02
CA ALA A 565 -19.99 -25.95 18.38
C ALA A 565 -20.82 -26.70 19.43
N TRP A 566 -22.11 -26.90 19.17
CA TRP A 566 -23.01 -27.67 20.04
C TRP A 566 -22.59 -29.15 20.17
N LEU A 567 -22.25 -29.80 19.05
CA LEU A 567 -21.74 -31.18 19.04
C LEU A 567 -20.42 -31.30 19.80
N TYR A 568 -19.55 -30.30 19.70
CA TYR A 568 -18.30 -30.24 20.46
C TYR A 568 -18.59 -30.17 21.97
N GLY A 569 -19.46 -29.26 22.40
CA GLY A 569 -19.81 -29.07 23.81
C GLY A 569 -20.36 -30.34 24.47
N ILE A 570 -21.26 -31.05 23.78
CA ILE A 570 -21.88 -32.28 24.30
C ILE A 570 -20.91 -33.47 24.22
N GLY A 571 -20.20 -33.63 23.09
CA GLY A 571 -19.53 -34.88 22.74
C GLY A 571 -18.07 -35.00 23.16
N THR A 572 -17.44 -33.93 23.64
CA THR A 572 -15.98 -33.90 23.91
C THR A 572 -15.61 -33.90 25.39
N THR A 573 -16.59 -33.93 26.28
CA THR A 573 -16.37 -33.93 27.73
C THR A 573 -15.54 -35.15 28.19
N PRO A 574 -14.66 -35.02 29.20
CA PRO A 574 -13.80 -36.11 29.67
C PRO A 574 -14.56 -37.32 30.21
N MET A 575 -15.84 -37.16 30.57
CA MET A 575 -16.72 -38.20 31.09
C MET A 575 -17.22 -39.18 30.01
N ILE A 576 -17.01 -38.88 28.73
CA ILE A 576 -17.48 -39.70 27.61
C ILE A 576 -16.39 -40.67 27.12
N SER A 577 -16.79 -41.90 26.76
CA SER A 577 -15.91 -42.92 26.17
C SER A 577 -15.10 -42.39 24.97
N LYS A 578 -13.82 -42.80 24.88
CA LYS A 578 -12.89 -42.40 23.81
C LYS A 578 -13.45 -42.60 22.39
N SER A 579 -14.21 -43.67 22.17
CA SER A 579 -14.81 -43.96 20.85
C SER A 579 -15.92 -42.97 20.48
N LYS A 580 -16.75 -42.57 21.47
CA LYS A 580 -17.82 -41.59 21.26
C LYS A 580 -17.25 -40.17 21.10
N ARG A 581 -16.17 -39.85 21.80
CA ARG A 581 -15.43 -38.57 21.64
C ARG A 581 -14.83 -38.42 20.25
N LEU A 582 -14.31 -39.51 19.66
CA LEU A 582 -13.80 -39.47 18.29
C LEU A 582 -14.92 -39.22 17.27
N ILE A 583 -16.09 -39.86 17.45
CA ILE A 583 -17.25 -39.63 16.58
C ILE A 583 -17.70 -38.17 16.69
N ALA A 584 -17.71 -37.60 17.89
CA ALA A 584 -18.01 -36.19 18.10
C ALA A 584 -17.00 -35.28 17.37
N TYR A 585 -15.69 -35.52 17.50
CA TYR A 585 -14.68 -34.73 16.78
C TYR A 585 -14.83 -34.83 15.26
N ALA A 586 -15.13 -36.01 14.74
CA ALA A 586 -15.38 -36.19 13.32
C ALA A 586 -16.65 -35.46 12.84
N ALA A 587 -17.74 -35.51 13.61
CA ALA A 587 -18.94 -34.76 13.30
C ALA A 587 -18.69 -33.24 13.34
N VAL A 588 -17.91 -32.76 14.30
CA VAL A 588 -17.46 -31.35 14.37
C VAL A 588 -16.64 -30.97 13.14
N ALA A 589 -15.68 -31.82 12.73
CA ALA A 589 -14.86 -31.58 11.54
C ALA A 589 -15.70 -31.54 10.26
N ILE A 590 -16.67 -32.45 10.11
CA ILE A 590 -17.60 -32.46 8.98
C ILE A 590 -18.42 -31.16 8.94
N MET A 591 -18.97 -30.73 10.08
CA MET A 591 -19.74 -29.48 10.15
C MET A 591 -18.87 -28.24 9.88
N ALA A 592 -17.61 -28.25 10.32
CA ALA A 592 -16.67 -27.16 10.03
C ALA A 592 -16.33 -27.08 8.53
N VAL A 593 -16.03 -28.23 7.89
CA VAL A 593 -15.76 -28.29 6.45
C VAL A 593 -17.00 -27.89 5.65
N ALA A 594 -18.17 -28.45 5.97
CA ALA A 594 -19.43 -28.10 5.32
C ALA A 594 -19.74 -26.60 5.45
N GLY A 595 -19.48 -26.01 6.62
CA GLY A 595 -19.63 -24.58 6.84
C GLY A 595 -18.70 -23.74 5.96
N CYS A 596 -17.42 -24.09 5.90
CA CYS A 596 -16.44 -23.43 5.03
C CYS A 596 -16.79 -23.56 3.54
N GLU A 597 -17.18 -24.75 3.09
CA GLU A 597 -17.58 -24.98 1.69
C GLU A 597 -18.83 -24.17 1.32
N LEU A 598 -19.87 -24.18 2.17
CA LEU A 598 -21.07 -23.36 1.94
C LEU A 598 -20.74 -21.88 1.78
N ILE A 599 -19.84 -21.37 2.62
CA ILE A 599 -19.36 -19.99 2.54
C ILE A 599 -18.63 -19.74 1.21
N LEU A 600 -17.74 -20.64 0.80
CA LEU A 600 -16.83 -20.43 -0.34
C LEU A 600 -17.44 -20.78 -1.70
N ILE A 601 -18.53 -21.55 -1.76
CA ILE A 601 -19.22 -21.90 -3.02
C ILE A 601 -19.51 -20.66 -3.90
N PRO A 602 -20.13 -19.58 -3.39
CA PRO A 602 -20.42 -18.40 -4.20
C PRO A 602 -19.23 -17.44 -4.37
N ARG A 603 -17.99 -17.82 -4.04
CA ARG A 603 -16.82 -16.89 -4.05
C ARG A 603 -16.60 -16.16 -5.37
N ALA A 604 -16.90 -16.80 -6.50
CA ALA A 604 -16.77 -16.18 -7.83
C ALA A 604 -17.73 -14.98 -8.01
N THR A 605 -18.85 -14.99 -7.30
CA THR A 605 -19.85 -13.91 -7.33
C THR A 605 -19.58 -12.79 -6.31
N TRP A 606 -18.54 -12.92 -5.48
CA TRP A 606 -18.18 -11.88 -4.52
C TRP A 606 -17.54 -10.66 -5.19
N TYR A 607 -16.81 -10.90 -6.28
CA TYR A 607 -16.11 -9.88 -7.06
C TYR A 607 -16.82 -9.54 -8.38
N SER A 608 -17.97 -10.16 -8.66
CA SER A 608 -18.75 -9.78 -9.82
C SER A 608 -19.40 -8.42 -9.57
N ASP A 609 -19.15 -7.47 -10.45
CA ASP A 609 -19.91 -6.21 -10.51
C ASP A 609 -21.37 -6.54 -10.76
N SER A 610 -22.09 -6.60 -9.67
CA SER A 610 -23.48 -6.94 -9.68
C SER A 610 -24.19 -5.68 -10.13
N THR A 611 -24.63 -5.67 -11.38
CA THR A 611 -25.53 -4.67 -11.99
C THR A 611 -26.92 -4.60 -11.30
N VAL A 612 -27.03 -5.14 -10.08
CA VAL A 612 -28.25 -5.32 -9.30
C VAL A 612 -28.09 -4.65 -7.95
N SER A 613 -28.21 -3.31 -7.93
CA SER A 613 -28.82 -2.55 -6.82
C SER A 613 -29.07 -1.10 -7.23
N GLN A 614 -29.97 -0.89 -8.18
CA GLN A 614 -30.73 0.37 -8.28
C GLN A 614 -32.00 0.38 -7.41
N ASN A 615 -32.26 -0.68 -6.64
CA ASN A 615 -33.48 -0.82 -5.82
C ASN A 615 -33.16 -1.19 -4.35
N GLN A 616 -32.26 -0.45 -3.72
CA GLN A 616 -32.21 -0.36 -2.25
C GLN A 616 -32.89 0.95 -1.82
N PRO A 617 -33.48 1.01 -0.60
CA PRO A 617 -34.16 2.20 -0.10
C PRO A 617 -33.26 3.44 -0.18
N ASN A 618 -33.86 4.58 -0.47
CA ASN A 618 -33.22 5.84 -0.85
C ASN A 618 -32.52 6.54 0.33
N ASP A 619 -31.61 5.86 1.04
CA ASP A 619 -30.78 6.43 2.14
C ASP A 619 -29.86 7.57 1.64
N TRP A 620 -29.71 7.67 0.32
CA TRP A 620 -28.91 8.66 -0.41
C TRP A 620 -29.77 9.46 -1.39
N ALA A 621 -31.07 9.64 -1.09
CA ALA A 621 -31.96 10.47 -1.90
C ALA A 621 -31.37 11.89 -2.07
N GLY A 622 -31.25 12.36 -3.31
CA GLY A 622 -30.70 13.69 -3.61
C GLY A 622 -29.17 13.79 -3.57
N TRP A 623 -28.47 12.65 -3.51
CA TRP A 623 -27.03 12.55 -3.72
C TRP A 623 -26.74 11.98 -5.12
N GLU A 624 -25.78 12.58 -5.81
CA GLU A 624 -25.27 12.09 -7.09
C GLU A 624 -24.01 11.24 -6.86
N THR A 625 -23.73 10.30 -7.77
CA THR A 625 -22.49 9.52 -7.72
C THR A 625 -21.30 10.42 -8.02
N PHE A 626 -20.25 10.33 -7.20
CA PHE A 626 -18.99 11.02 -7.45
C PHE A 626 -18.34 10.52 -8.74
N SER A 627 -17.90 11.46 -9.58
CA SER A 627 -16.93 11.20 -10.64
C SER A 627 -16.07 12.45 -10.87
N PRO A 628 -14.79 12.32 -11.27
CA PRO A 628 -13.94 13.47 -11.56
C PRO A 628 -14.53 14.39 -12.64
N GLU A 629 -15.20 13.83 -13.63
CA GLU A 629 -15.87 14.59 -14.70
C GLU A 629 -17.02 15.42 -14.15
N ARG A 630 -17.79 14.85 -13.20
CA ARG A 630 -18.90 15.56 -12.57
C ARG A 630 -18.41 16.71 -11.70
N VAL A 631 -17.31 16.52 -10.95
CA VAL A 631 -16.67 17.60 -10.20
C VAL A 631 -16.20 18.70 -11.15
N ALA A 632 -15.50 18.36 -12.23
CA ALA A 632 -15.04 19.33 -13.22
C ALA A 632 -16.19 20.10 -13.90
N GLN A 633 -17.36 19.47 -14.08
CA GLN A 633 -18.56 20.15 -14.58
C GLN A 633 -19.11 21.16 -13.57
N LEU A 634 -19.16 20.82 -12.28
CA LEU A 634 -19.65 21.70 -11.23
C LEU A 634 -18.71 22.90 -11.01
N GLU A 635 -17.40 22.67 -11.05
CA GLU A 635 -16.39 23.72 -11.01
C GLU A 635 -16.51 24.69 -12.19
N LYS A 636 -16.68 24.18 -13.42
CA LYS A 636 -16.90 25.02 -14.62
C LYS A 636 -18.21 25.80 -14.56
N ALA A 637 -19.25 25.22 -13.96
CA ALA A 637 -20.56 25.86 -13.81
C ALA A 637 -20.60 26.89 -12.67
N GLY A 638 -19.58 26.93 -11.81
CA GLY A 638 -19.56 27.76 -10.61
C GLY A 638 -20.55 27.30 -9.53
N THR A 639 -20.93 26.02 -9.54
CA THR A 639 -21.93 25.46 -8.62
C THR A 639 -21.23 24.95 -7.36
N PRO A 640 -21.65 25.35 -6.15
CA PRO A 640 -21.08 24.83 -4.91
C PRO A 640 -21.40 23.32 -4.76
N TYR A 641 -20.47 22.57 -4.20
CA TYR A 641 -20.65 21.13 -4.00
C TYR A 641 -19.97 20.62 -2.73
N ILE A 642 -20.47 19.50 -2.23
CA ILE A 642 -19.87 18.74 -1.14
C ILE A 642 -19.66 17.29 -1.57
N ILE A 643 -18.46 16.75 -1.34
CA ILE A 643 -18.11 15.36 -1.60
C ILE A 643 -18.04 14.62 -0.26
N ASP A 644 -18.82 13.55 -0.12
CA ASP A 644 -18.73 12.60 1.00
C ASP A 644 -18.00 11.34 0.53
N PHE A 645 -16.73 11.23 0.90
CA PHE A 645 -15.96 9.99 0.76
C PHE A 645 -16.29 9.07 1.94
N THR A 646 -17.10 8.06 1.64
CA THR A 646 -17.78 7.23 2.64
C THR A 646 -17.51 5.75 2.42
N ALA A 647 -17.84 4.93 3.42
CA ALA A 647 -17.94 3.49 3.26
C ALA A 647 -18.92 2.89 4.28
N LYS A 648 -19.58 1.79 3.93
CA LYS A 648 -20.49 1.06 4.83
C LYS A 648 -19.77 0.48 6.06
N TRP A 649 -18.52 0.05 5.88
CA TRP A 649 -17.68 -0.46 6.98
C TRP A 649 -17.08 0.64 7.85
N CYS A 650 -17.21 1.91 7.47
CA CYS A 650 -16.71 3.05 8.22
C CYS A 650 -17.79 3.60 9.15
N LEU A 651 -17.70 3.29 10.45
CA LEU A 651 -18.72 3.67 11.44
C LEU A 651 -18.87 5.20 11.58
N ILE A 652 -17.75 5.93 11.56
CA ILE A 652 -17.75 7.40 11.63
C ILE A 652 -18.43 7.99 10.39
N CYS A 653 -18.22 7.40 9.21
CA CYS A 653 -18.87 7.81 7.97
C CYS A 653 -20.40 7.68 8.08
N GLN A 654 -20.89 6.56 8.63
CA GLN A 654 -22.33 6.36 8.83
C GLN A 654 -22.92 7.34 9.85
N ALA A 655 -22.18 7.69 10.91
CA ALA A 655 -22.62 8.67 11.90
C ALA A 655 -22.67 10.10 11.32
N ASN A 656 -21.65 10.50 10.56
CA ASN A 656 -21.60 11.80 9.90
C ASN A 656 -22.64 11.94 8.79
N HIS A 657 -22.97 10.86 8.07
CA HIS A 657 -24.07 10.85 7.09
C HIS A 657 -25.40 11.26 7.74
N MET A 658 -25.66 10.85 8.99
CA MET A 658 -26.86 11.28 9.73
C MET A 658 -26.87 12.78 10.03
N VAL A 659 -25.69 13.41 10.16
CA VAL A 659 -25.56 14.87 10.33
C VAL A 659 -25.82 15.58 9.01
N LEU A 660 -25.22 15.11 7.91
CA LEU A 660 -25.37 15.66 6.56
C LEU A 660 -26.81 15.57 6.04
N THR A 661 -27.52 14.49 6.38
CA THR A 661 -28.92 14.25 6.02
C THR A 661 -29.92 14.77 7.05
N GLY A 662 -29.44 15.39 8.14
CA GLY A 662 -30.30 16.00 9.16
C GLY A 662 -31.19 17.09 8.56
N ALA A 663 -32.42 17.23 9.07
CA ALA A 663 -33.44 18.08 8.44
C ALA A 663 -33.05 19.57 8.32
N ASP A 664 -32.20 20.09 9.21
CA ASP A 664 -31.73 21.48 9.17
C ASP A 664 -30.57 21.65 8.16
N VAL A 665 -29.52 20.83 8.28
CA VAL A 665 -28.35 20.84 7.40
C VAL A 665 -28.75 20.53 5.95
N GLY A 666 -29.56 19.51 5.74
CA GLY A 666 -30.03 19.11 4.40
C GLY A 666 -30.79 20.22 3.70
N ARG A 667 -31.71 20.90 4.41
CA ARG A 667 -32.47 22.04 3.86
C ARG A 667 -31.57 23.22 3.52
N GLN A 668 -30.62 23.58 4.40
CA GLN A 668 -29.73 24.70 4.13
C GLN A 668 -28.77 24.43 2.97
N LEU A 669 -28.33 23.17 2.79
CA LEU A 669 -27.57 22.76 1.61
C LEU A 669 -28.41 22.85 0.33
N ASP A 670 -29.67 22.41 0.38
CA ASP A 670 -30.61 22.52 -0.75
C ASP A 670 -30.92 23.99 -1.09
N ASP A 671 -31.19 24.83 -0.08
CA ASP A 671 -31.49 26.27 -0.23
C ASP A 671 -30.30 27.05 -0.79
N ALA A 672 -29.07 26.66 -0.44
CA ALA A 672 -27.84 27.24 -0.97
C ALA A 672 -27.41 26.64 -2.33
N GLY A 673 -28.18 25.69 -2.87
CA GLY A 673 -27.91 25.06 -4.17
C GLY A 673 -26.65 24.18 -4.19
N VAL A 674 -26.25 23.61 -3.04
CA VAL A 674 -25.06 22.78 -2.91
C VAL A 674 -25.33 21.38 -3.44
N VAL A 675 -24.60 20.97 -4.49
CA VAL A 675 -24.69 19.61 -5.04
C VAL A 675 -23.96 18.63 -4.13
N ARG A 676 -24.60 17.49 -3.82
CA ARG A 676 -24.08 16.47 -2.90
C ARG A 676 -23.56 15.27 -3.71
N LEU A 677 -22.27 14.98 -3.61
CA LEU A 677 -21.59 13.89 -4.31
C LEU A 677 -21.20 12.78 -3.34
N LYS A 678 -21.56 11.54 -3.66
CA LYS A 678 -21.20 10.34 -2.89
C LYS A 678 -20.05 9.60 -3.57
N ALA A 679 -18.91 9.51 -2.89
CA ALA A 679 -17.82 8.60 -3.24
C ALA A 679 -17.88 7.35 -2.33
N ASP A 680 -18.52 6.28 -2.82
CA ASP A 680 -18.73 5.03 -2.06
C ASP A 680 -17.50 4.10 -2.14
N TRP A 681 -16.60 4.23 -1.16
CA TRP A 681 -15.39 3.41 -1.03
C TRP A 681 -15.63 2.14 -0.20
N THR A 682 -16.86 1.61 -0.20
CA THR A 682 -17.18 0.32 0.42
C THR A 682 -16.47 -0.85 -0.27
N LYS A 683 -16.40 -0.77 -1.61
CA LYS A 683 -15.54 -1.62 -2.45
C LYS A 683 -14.33 -0.81 -2.87
N SER A 684 -13.22 -1.50 -3.16
CA SER A 684 -12.05 -0.86 -3.73
C SER A 684 -12.40 -0.25 -5.09
N ASP A 685 -12.19 1.05 -5.24
CA ASP A 685 -12.44 1.83 -6.46
C ASP A 685 -11.21 2.71 -6.73
N PRO A 686 -10.52 2.54 -7.88
CA PRO A 686 -9.29 3.28 -8.18
C PRO A 686 -9.55 4.79 -8.32
N VAL A 687 -10.67 5.20 -8.91
CA VAL A 687 -11.03 6.61 -9.13
C VAL A 687 -11.25 7.32 -7.80
N ILE A 688 -11.93 6.66 -6.85
CA ILE A 688 -12.13 7.21 -5.51
C ILE A 688 -10.81 7.22 -4.73
N THR A 689 -9.95 6.22 -4.94
CA THR A 689 -8.64 6.12 -4.28
C THR A 689 -7.69 7.23 -4.74
N GLU A 690 -7.62 7.51 -6.04
CA GLU A 690 -6.87 8.65 -6.59
C GLU A 690 -7.40 9.98 -6.05
N ALA A 691 -8.73 10.15 -6.03
CA ALA A 691 -9.37 11.35 -5.51
C ALA A 691 -9.10 11.56 -4.02
N LEU A 692 -9.09 10.50 -3.20
CA LEU A 692 -8.69 10.54 -1.78
C LEU A 692 -7.22 10.98 -1.64
N SER A 693 -6.32 10.39 -2.44
CA SER A 693 -4.89 10.72 -2.45
C SER A 693 -4.61 12.17 -2.83
N LYS A 694 -5.38 12.74 -3.78
CA LYS A 694 -5.31 14.16 -4.16
C LYS A 694 -5.50 15.11 -2.97
N TYR A 695 -6.28 14.71 -1.96
CA TYR A 695 -6.49 15.49 -0.74
C TYR A 695 -5.55 15.08 0.41
N GLY A 696 -4.51 14.29 0.13
CA GLY A 696 -3.54 13.81 1.13
C GLY A 696 -4.12 12.82 2.13
N ARG A 697 -5.14 12.05 1.74
CA ARG A 697 -5.83 11.08 2.61
C ARG A 697 -5.88 9.71 1.92
N ASN A 698 -5.53 8.66 2.65
CA ASN A 698 -5.58 7.27 2.14
C ASN A 698 -6.62 6.44 2.91
N SER A 699 -7.67 7.09 3.42
CA SER A 699 -8.72 6.48 4.22
C SER A 699 -9.96 7.36 4.29
N VAL A 700 -11.13 6.74 4.39
CA VAL A 700 -12.39 7.41 4.75
C VAL A 700 -12.54 7.51 6.29
N PRO A 701 -13.27 8.51 6.83
CA PRO A 701 -14.03 9.54 6.13
C PRO A 701 -13.15 10.70 5.61
N LEU A 702 -13.54 11.25 4.46
CA LEU A 702 -13.08 12.55 3.99
C LEU A 702 -14.29 13.34 3.48
N TYR A 703 -14.37 14.62 3.83
CA TYR A 703 -15.40 15.52 3.37
C TYR A 703 -14.74 16.74 2.74
N VAL A 704 -15.13 17.05 1.51
CA VAL A 704 -14.60 18.19 0.77
C VAL A 704 -15.75 19.11 0.42
N PHE A 705 -15.65 20.36 0.84
CA PHE A 705 -16.62 21.40 0.53
C PHE A 705 -15.99 22.41 -0.45
N SER A 706 -16.67 22.68 -1.55
CA SER A 706 -16.27 23.71 -2.51
C SER A 706 -17.37 24.76 -2.66
N SER A 707 -16.93 26.02 -2.67
CA SER A 707 -17.83 27.17 -2.87
C SER A 707 -18.27 27.35 -4.33
N GLY A 708 -17.67 26.61 -5.27
CA GLY A 708 -17.88 26.81 -6.71
C GLY A 708 -17.08 27.98 -7.30
N ASP A 709 -16.44 28.83 -6.49
CA ASP A 709 -15.55 29.88 -6.98
C ASP A 709 -14.20 29.30 -7.42
N ALA A 710 -13.88 29.41 -8.71
CA ALA A 710 -12.63 28.92 -9.29
C ALA A 710 -11.35 29.54 -8.68
N LYS A 711 -11.47 30.64 -7.91
CA LYS A 711 -10.35 31.28 -7.21
C LYS A 711 -10.15 30.78 -5.78
N LYS A 712 -11.11 30.05 -5.19
CA LYS A 712 -11.04 29.52 -3.82
C LYS A 712 -10.84 28.01 -3.86
N GLU A 713 -9.76 27.52 -3.27
CA GLU A 713 -9.50 26.08 -3.20
C GLU A 713 -10.58 25.35 -2.36
N PRO A 714 -10.90 24.08 -2.70
CA PRO A 714 -11.80 23.27 -1.89
C PRO A 714 -11.30 23.10 -0.46
N VAL A 715 -12.21 23.21 0.51
CA VAL A 715 -11.90 23.10 1.94
C VAL A 715 -12.18 21.69 2.43
N ILE A 716 -11.22 21.11 3.14
CA ILE A 716 -11.36 19.81 3.80
C ILE A 716 -12.04 20.02 5.16
N LEU A 717 -13.19 19.39 5.38
CA LEU A 717 -13.90 19.47 6.66
C LEU A 717 -13.31 18.48 7.69
N PRO A 718 -13.58 18.69 9.00
CA PRO A 718 -13.18 17.75 10.05
C PRO A 718 -13.73 16.33 9.83
N GLN A 719 -13.00 15.33 10.31
CA GLN A 719 -13.41 13.91 10.20
C GLN A 719 -14.68 13.59 11.01
N VAL A 720 -14.98 14.37 12.04
CA VAL A 720 -16.22 14.28 12.81
C VAL A 720 -17.03 15.51 12.49
N LEU A 721 -18.15 15.33 11.81
CA LEU A 721 -18.99 16.44 11.39
C LEU A 721 -19.94 16.85 12.50
N THR A 722 -20.09 18.16 12.67
CA THR A 722 -21.16 18.78 13.46
C THR A 722 -22.00 19.67 12.54
N PRO A 723 -23.27 19.95 12.86
CA PRO A 723 -24.08 20.87 12.07
C PRO A 723 -23.37 22.21 11.84
N ASP A 724 -22.80 22.80 12.89
CA ASP A 724 -22.12 24.10 12.81
C ASP A 724 -20.91 24.08 11.86
N SER A 725 -20.12 23.00 11.87
CA SER A 725 -18.95 22.86 10.98
C SER A 725 -19.28 22.90 9.48
N ILE A 726 -20.53 22.62 9.12
CA ILE A 726 -21.02 22.63 7.73
C ILE A 726 -21.72 23.95 7.45
N LEU A 727 -22.63 24.36 8.36
CA LEU A 727 -23.45 25.55 8.20
C LEU A 727 -22.62 26.83 8.15
N ASP A 728 -21.48 26.89 8.84
CA ASP A 728 -20.61 28.07 8.79
C ASP A 728 -20.01 28.29 7.40
N HIS A 729 -19.75 27.23 6.64
CA HIS A 729 -19.30 27.34 5.24
C HIS A 729 -20.45 27.67 4.28
N VAL A 730 -21.66 27.17 4.55
CA VAL A 730 -22.87 27.52 3.78
C VAL A 730 -23.24 29.00 3.96
N LYS A 731 -23.12 29.55 5.18
CA LYS A 731 -23.37 30.98 5.45
C LYS A 731 -22.41 31.91 4.70
N LEU A 732 -21.15 31.49 4.51
CA LEU A 732 -20.17 32.25 3.72
C LEU A 732 -20.57 32.36 2.24
N LEU A 733 -21.20 31.33 1.67
CA LEU A 733 -21.76 31.39 0.32
C LEU A 733 -22.88 32.44 0.22
N ASN A 734 -23.79 32.45 1.19
CA ASN A 734 -24.94 33.35 1.19
C ASN A 734 -24.56 34.83 1.42
N SER A 735 -23.43 35.10 2.08
CA SER A 735 -22.93 36.46 2.30
C SER A 735 -22.20 37.02 1.08
N ASP A 736 -21.46 36.22 0.33
CA ASP A 736 -20.83 36.63 -0.95
C ASP A 736 -21.89 36.93 -2.04
N VAL A 737 -23.03 36.23 -2.03
CA VAL A 737 -24.18 36.51 -2.93
C VAL A 737 -24.90 37.81 -2.57
N ALA A 738 -24.88 38.23 -1.30
CA ALA A 738 -25.51 39.47 -0.84
C ALA A 738 -24.68 40.73 -1.13
N ILE A 739 -23.39 40.60 -1.45
CA ILE A 739 -22.49 41.72 -1.79
C ILE A 739 -22.46 41.99 -3.31
N ASN A 740 -22.81 40.99 -4.13
CA ASN A 740 -22.88 41.08 -5.59
C ASN A 740 -24.29 41.36 -6.15
N LYS A 741 -25.27 41.60 -5.28
CA LYS A 741 -26.57 42.21 -5.61
C LYS A 741 -26.59 43.64 -5.10
#